data_AF-A0ABD1XXK2-F1
#
_entry.id   AF-A0ABD1XXK2-F1
#
_cell.length_a   1.000
_cell.length_b   1.000
_cell.length_c   1.000
_cell.angle_alpha   90.00
_cell.angle_beta   90.00
_cell.angle_gamma   90.00
#
_symmetry.space_group_name_H-M   'P 1'
#
loop_
_entity.id
_entity.type
_entity.pdbx_description
1 polymer ?
#
loop_
_entity_poly.entity_id
_entity_poly.type
_entity_poly.pdbx_seq_one_letter_code
_entity_poly.pdbx_strand_id
1 'polypeptide(L)'
;MVLATACSVVSCGVGPSTSSWSSAILDRKLVRKVNFSLYSRRIRANSSVKYGPVIVTAVLDKVAGSGGEQSSGPSDPAREALERLFAQASRYEEKFSEVGSYGSPEDNLERAVSDLEVDLRTAVKALRDKEEQLLEAEAALRKDQRELESATAALYSREKDLELASYSHLQRKEELRKATNQLARYASEVKEARAVVKQREQELAAAYASLAKMEEELNRSRTIIASKDEVLAKASADLKSHASKLLIADDLVSQRGLELLSLKAAVQDKENSLLRLQKEKMVKQEKLEQTEVQLEKRAKAWMVAQQELKALEQELTKERVSNEELKNVKKLLAEVEEELEMSLATAETYRSAVEEQDLILEKQDEELTYQKRRLDELEAQLASAKAELLKEQGRLKAMETKYEALQQEFLDEKRKVENLNEHLLQEKAALRESVQTVNELKADLQLKDDALTDTTLVLQLKETELVSAKLELQQVKTMFSLVQQNLSAKSRELEQADFMVQELRKEVVQVKTLLQSKEEQLRRVTALLHEKEEQLSVMRIDLDDSKVQLSMATSVVEQISALSRALVDSAKRGTAAGNDEESVLVQTNLELFSANRSLLERELQLQHYQEKAIENAILREEVEAELEAVQECLREKDNELISVQEALAQKEAELKEVLARWDAREKELERFGEELVKEAKALTALRSFLQEGSESSSSQDAIATDVLDLEVAKLEAESTLCALQSLADLSQQLVDNSVGEEMEDYNVSSTTEDADYVVEGLKGQLVEKETALELTKNALDELTRLTEVLVREAGIA
;
A
#
# COMPACT_ATOMS: atom_id res chain seq x y z
N MET A 1 -27.30 -36.92 40.90
CA MET A 1 -28.47 -36.49 41.70
C MET A 1 -28.86 -35.11 41.19
N VAL A 2 -29.79 -35.05 40.22
CA VAL A 2 -31.19 -34.59 40.40
C VAL A 2 -31.25 -33.05 40.35
N LEU A 3 -31.47 -32.48 39.15
CA LEU A 3 -32.75 -31.93 38.61
C LEU A 3 -33.05 -30.52 39.17
N ALA A 4 -32.99 -29.46 38.35
CA ALA A 4 -34.03 -28.97 37.42
C ALA A 4 -35.21 -28.27 38.11
N THR A 5 -35.48 -27.01 37.72
CA THR A 5 -36.80 -26.30 37.69
C THR A 5 -36.54 -24.86 37.20
N ALA A 6 -37.04 -24.43 36.03
CA ALA A 6 -38.40 -23.95 35.69
C ALA A 6 -38.46 -22.40 35.69
N CYS A 7 -38.60 -21.70 34.55
CA CYS A 7 -39.79 -21.44 33.71
C CYS A 7 -40.68 -20.24 34.16
N SER A 8 -40.78 -19.19 33.32
CA SER A 8 -42.01 -18.59 32.72
C SER A 8 -41.58 -17.38 31.87
N VAL A 9 -41.86 -17.21 30.57
CA VAL A 9 -43.09 -17.24 29.73
C VAL A 9 -43.92 -15.95 29.83
N VAL A 10 -44.18 -15.34 28.65
CA VAL A 10 -45.32 -14.50 28.15
C VAL A 10 -44.72 -13.47 27.16
N SER A 11 -45.14 -13.26 25.90
CA SER A 11 -46.26 -13.75 25.10
C SER A 11 -45.90 -13.70 23.60
N CYS A 12 -46.39 -14.69 22.85
CA CYS A 12 -46.52 -14.64 21.40
C CYS A 12 -47.67 -13.71 20.98
N GLY A 13 -47.52 -13.08 19.82
CA GLY A 13 -48.61 -12.56 18.99
C GLY A 13 -48.34 -12.98 17.55
N VAL A 14 -49.11 -13.95 17.05
CA VAL A 14 -49.13 -14.42 15.67
C VAL A 14 -50.36 -13.82 14.99
N GLY A 15 -50.21 -13.29 13.78
CA GLY A 15 -51.31 -12.81 12.95
C GLY A 15 -50.86 -12.44 11.54
N PRO A 16 -51.29 -13.14 10.47
CA PRO A 16 -50.72 -13.08 9.11
C PRO A 16 -51.56 -12.26 8.11
N SER A 17 -50.96 -11.84 6.97
CA SER A 17 -51.58 -11.62 5.63
C SER A 17 -50.60 -10.83 4.73
N THR A 18 -49.96 -11.43 3.71
CA THR A 18 -50.37 -11.54 2.30
C THR A 18 -50.63 -10.23 1.54
N SER A 19 -49.68 -9.87 0.66
CA SER A 19 -49.80 -9.31 -0.72
C SER A 19 -48.48 -8.59 -1.03
N SER A 20 -47.58 -9.10 -1.90
CA SER A 20 -47.64 -9.15 -3.36
C SER A 20 -47.97 -7.80 -4.00
N TRP A 21 -46.94 -7.16 -4.58
CA TRP A 21 -46.84 -6.43 -5.87
C TRP A 21 -45.44 -5.76 -5.89
N SER A 22 -44.44 -6.33 -6.57
CA SER A 22 -44.12 -6.17 -8.00
C SER A 22 -43.46 -4.83 -8.37
N SER A 23 -42.14 -4.86 -8.55
CA SER A 23 -41.31 -4.11 -9.54
C SER A 23 -39.84 -4.47 -9.23
N ALA A 24 -39.07 -5.29 -9.96
CA ALA A 24 -38.94 -5.55 -11.39
C ALA A 24 -38.56 -4.32 -12.22
N ILE A 25 -37.34 -3.80 -12.01
CA ILE A 25 -36.57 -2.99 -12.96
C ILE A 25 -35.10 -3.45 -12.81
N LEU A 26 -34.62 -4.39 -13.63
CA LEU A 26 -33.86 -4.15 -14.87
C LEU A 26 -32.64 -3.25 -14.69
N ASP A 27 -31.47 -3.88 -14.46
CA ASP A 27 -30.20 -3.26 -14.87
C ASP A 27 -29.35 -4.21 -15.73
N ARG A 28 -29.56 -4.00 -17.03
CA ARG A 28 -28.59 -3.91 -18.12
C ARG A 28 -27.30 -4.73 -18.01
N LYS A 29 -27.33 -5.81 -18.80
CA LYS A 29 -26.25 -6.22 -19.71
C LYS A 29 -25.35 -5.05 -20.14
N LEU A 30 -24.05 -5.15 -19.88
CA LEU A 30 -23.07 -4.73 -20.87
C LEU A 30 -22.24 -5.93 -21.31
N VAL A 31 -22.48 -6.27 -22.56
CA VAL A 31 -21.80 -7.25 -23.38
C VAL A 31 -20.37 -6.78 -23.63
N ARG A 32 -19.37 -7.60 -23.32
CA ARG A 32 -18.20 -7.76 -24.20
C ARG A 32 -18.09 -9.22 -24.60
N LYS A 33 -18.88 -9.56 -25.61
CA LYS A 33 -18.51 -10.51 -26.65
C LYS A 33 -17.20 -10.00 -27.24
N VAL A 34 -16.09 -10.71 -27.02
CA VAL A 34 -14.96 -10.61 -27.95
C VAL A 34 -15.34 -11.47 -29.15
N ASN A 35 -16.04 -10.84 -30.09
CA ASN A 35 -15.97 -11.26 -31.49
C ASN A 35 -14.57 -10.88 -31.96
N PHE A 36 -13.73 -11.86 -32.28
CA PHE A 36 -12.61 -11.65 -33.18
C PHE A 36 -13.10 -12.06 -34.57
N SER A 37 -13.54 -11.08 -35.35
CA SER A 37 -13.58 -11.23 -36.81
C SER A 37 -12.71 -10.15 -37.44
N LEU A 38 -12.05 -10.58 -38.51
CA LEU A 38 -11.35 -9.80 -39.54
C LEU A 38 -9.99 -9.21 -39.13
N TYR A 39 -8.90 -9.81 -39.62
CA TYR A 39 -8.33 -9.39 -40.90
C TYR A 39 -7.18 -10.32 -41.29
N SER A 40 -7.31 -10.94 -42.47
CA SER A 40 -6.17 -11.45 -43.21
C SER A 40 -5.33 -10.26 -43.66
N ARG A 41 -4.08 -10.13 -43.17
CA ARG A 41 -2.98 -9.45 -43.90
C ARG A 41 -1.60 -9.87 -43.34
N ARG A 42 -1.02 -10.84 -44.04
CA ARG A 42 0.39 -10.98 -44.45
C ARG A 42 1.34 -9.84 -43.98
N ILE A 43 2.23 -10.14 -43.04
CA ILE A 43 3.62 -9.62 -42.89
C ILE A 43 4.43 -10.77 -42.23
N ARG A 44 5.30 -11.47 -42.97
CA ARG A 44 6.76 -11.25 -43.10
C ARG A 44 7.46 -11.76 -41.82
N ALA A 45 7.87 -13.02 -41.78
CA ALA A 45 9.21 -13.50 -42.14
C ALA A 45 10.34 -12.74 -41.41
N ASN A 46 11.19 -13.52 -40.75
CA ASN A 46 12.38 -13.22 -39.93
C ASN A 46 12.04 -13.17 -38.42
N SER A 47 12.68 -13.92 -37.53
CA SER A 47 14.09 -14.33 -37.50
C SER A 47 14.30 -15.81 -37.12
N SER A 48 15.51 -16.26 -37.42
CA SER A 48 15.97 -17.64 -37.50
C SER A 48 16.15 -18.34 -36.16
N VAL A 49 15.55 -19.52 -36.01
CA VAL A 49 16.17 -20.60 -35.24
C VAL A 49 16.06 -21.88 -36.06
N LYS A 50 17.18 -22.28 -36.66
CA LYS A 50 17.34 -23.51 -37.43
C LYS A 50 17.31 -24.70 -36.45
N TYR A 51 16.20 -25.41 -36.38
CA TYR A 51 16.23 -26.83 -36.02
C TYR A 51 15.40 -27.58 -37.06
N GLY A 52 16.14 -28.29 -37.92
CA GLY A 52 15.57 -28.96 -39.07
C GLY A 52 14.47 -29.95 -38.68
N PRO A 53 13.49 -30.17 -39.57
CA PRO A 53 12.63 -31.34 -39.43
C PRO A 53 13.52 -32.58 -39.31
N VAL A 54 13.12 -33.54 -38.47
CA VAL A 54 13.74 -34.87 -38.47
C VAL A 54 13.40 -35.49 -39.83
N ILE A 55 14.30 -35.29 -40.79
CA ILE A 55 14.23 -35.90 -42.11
C ILE A 55 14.87 -37.28 -41.95
N VAL A 56 14.07 -38.28 -41.63
CA VAL A 56 14.41 -39.67 -41.99
C VAL A 56 14.30 -39.71 -43.51
N THR A 57 15.44 -39.80 -44.18
CA THR A 57 15.52 -39.83 -45.65
C THR A 57 14.93 -41.14 -46.14
N ALA A 58 13.65 -41.15 -46.52
CA ALA A 58 12.99 -42.36 -46.98
C ALA A 58 13.80 -43.01 -48.12
N VAL A 59 14.11 -44.30 -47.95
CA VAL A 59 14.77 -45.18 -48.95
C VAL A 59 14.16 -45.08 -50.36
N LEU A 60 12.92 -44.58 -50.49
CA LEU A 60 12.17 -44.58 -51.75
C LEU A 60 12.30 -43.31 -52.60
N ASP A 61 12.86 -42.19 -52.14
CA ASP A 61 12.96 -40.99 -53.01
C ASP A 61 13.98 -41.15 -54.15
N LYS A 62 14.91 -42.12 -54.05
CA LYS A 62 15.78 -42.50 -55.18
C LYS A 62 15.16 -43.52 -56.14
N VAL A 63 14.06 -44.17 -55.73
CA VAL A 63 13.35 -45.17 -56.55
C VAL A 63 12.06 -44.58 -57.15
N ALA A 64 11.49 -43.54 -56.54
CA ALA A 64 10.23 -42.91 -56.92
C ALA A 64 10.38 -41.66 -57.81
N GLY A 65 11.34 -41.68 -58.75
CA GLY A 65 11.34 -40.76 -59.89
C GLY A 65 10.35 -41.21 -60.97
N SER A 66 9.05 -41.26 -60.66
CA SER A 66 7.91 -41.16 -61.60
C SER A 66 6.68 -41.84 -60.99
N GLY A 67 5.80 -41.05 -60.38
CA GLY A 67 4.45 -41.50 -60.05
C GLY A 67 3.57 -41.55 -61.29
N GLY A 68 2.60 -42.46 -61.23
CA GLY A 68 1.32 -42.31 -61.92
C GLY A 68 1.23 -42.90 -63.32
N GLU A 69 0.17 -43.72 -63.46
CA GLU A 69 -0.47 -44.15 -64.69
C GLU A 69 -0.06 -45.49 -65.30
N GLN A 70 -1.12 -46.18 -65.67
CA GLN A 70 -1.20 -47.54 -66.15
C GLN A 70 -0.43 -47.70 -67.47
N SER A 71 0.12 -48.91 -67.64
CA SER A 71 0.61 -49.55 -68.87
C SER A 71 2.13 -49.75 -68.90
N SER A 72 2.52 -51.03 -69.02
CA SER A 72 3.86 -51.54 -69.29
C SER A 72 4.96 -51.02 -68.36
N GLY A 73 5.29 -51.82 -67.33
CA GLY A 73 6.34 -51.48 -66.36
C GLY A 73 7.69 -51.15 -67.00
N PRO A 74 8.51 -50.29 -66.36
CA PRO A 74 9.90 -50.08 -66.74
C PRO A 74 10.60 -51.42 -66.53
N SER A 75 10.99 -52.03 -67.63
CA SER A 75 11.51 -53.37 -67.66
C SER A 75 12.84 -53.41 -66.88
N ASP A 76 12.89 -54.23 -65.83
CA ASP A 76 14.07 -54.37 -64.99
C ASP A 76 15.22 -54.94 -65.84
N PRO A 77 16.39 -54.27 -65.94
CA PRO A 77 17.50 -54.72 -66.77
C PRO A 77 17.97 -56.14 -66.44
N ALA A 78 17.83 -56.60 -65.18
CA ALA A 78 18.11 -57.99 -64.82
C ALA A 78 17.04 -58.96 -65.32
N ARG A 79 15.77 -58.53 -65.28
CA ARG A 79 14.65 -59.29 -65.85
C ARG A 79 14.75 -59.38 -67.36
N GLU A 80 15.07 -58.29 -68.04
CA GLU A 80 15.28 -58.27 -69.50
C GLU A 80 16.45 -59.16 -69.91
N ALA A 81 17.56 -59.12 -69.17
CA ALA A 81 18.72 -59.95 -69.48
C ALA A 81 18.42 -61.44 -69.26
N LEU A 82 17.64 -61.80 -68.24
CA LEU A 82 17.16 -63.16 -68.03
C LEU A 82 16.15 -63.60 -69.09
N GLU A 83 15.15 -62.78 -69.40
CA GLU A 83 14.16 -63.08 -70.45
C GLU A 83 14.85 -63.25 -71.82
N ARG A 84 15.85 -62.41 -72.13
CA ARG A 84 16.67 -62.54 -73.34
C ARG A 84 17.46 -63.85 -73.36
N LEU A 85 18.15 -64.18 -72.26
CA LEU A 85 18.88 -65.43 -72.12
C LEU A 85 17.97 -66.65 -72.29
N PHE A 86 16.83 -66.69 -71.62
CA PHE A 86 15.89 -67.81 -71.74
C PHE A 86 15.27 -67.90 -73.12
N ALA A 87 14.88 -66.78 -73.73
CA ALA A 87 14.36 -66.76 -75.10
C ALA A 87 15.42 -67.25 -76.11
N GLN A 88 16.68 -66.91 -75.90
CA GLN A 88 17.78 -67.36 -76.75
C GLN A 88 18.09 -68.84 -76.53
N ALA A 89 18.04 -69.32 -75.28
CA ALA A 89 18.21 -70.73 -74.94
C ALA A 89 17.12 -71.60 -75.58
N SER A 90 15.85 -71.19 -75.48
CA SER A 90 14.72 -71.90 -76.11
C SER A 90 14.81 -71.88 -77.65
N ARG A 91 15.25 -70.78 -78.26
CA ARG A 91 15.47 -70.72 -79.72
C ARG A 91 16.53 -71.71 -80.19
N TYR A 92 17.58 -71.92 -79.42
CA TYR A 92 18.61 -72.90 -79.75
C TYR A 92 18.14 -74.33 -79.46
N GLU A 93 17.40 -74.56 -78.36
CA GLU A 93 16.77 -75.85 -78.07
C GLU A 93 15.82 -76.31 -79.19
N GLU A 94 15.00 -75.42 -79.75
CA GLU A 94 14.15 -75.71 -80.92
C GLU A 94 14.98 -76.03 -82.17
N LYS A 95 16.02 -75.24 -82.45
CA LYS A 95 16.91 -75.45 -83.62
C LYS A 95 17.68 -76.77 -83.58
N PHE A 96 18.03 -77.27 -82.39
CA PHE A 96 18.70 -78.57 -82.23
C PHE A 96 17.72 -79.75 -82.14
N SER A 97 16.42 -79.50 -81.92
CA SER A 97 15.38 -80.53 -81.89
C SER A 97 14.90 -80.95 -83.29
N GLU A 98 15.14 -80.13 -84.32
CA GLU A 98 14.88 -80.48 -85.73
C GLU A 98 16.01 -81.34 -86.33
N VAL A 99 15.88 -82.66 -86.18
CA VAL A 99 16.79 -83.65 -86.77
C VAL A 99 16.64 -83.65 -88.31
N GLY A 100 17.57 -83.02 -89.04
CA GLY A 100 17.67 -83.22 -90.49
C GLY A 100 18.29 -82.13 -91.37
N SER A 101 18.80 -81.02 -90.86
CA SER A 101 19.34 -79.95 -91.72
C SER A 101 20.84 -80.12 -92.01
N TYR A 102 21.18 -80.29 -93.29
CA TYR A 102 22.55 -80.44 -93.81
C TYR A 102 23.34 -79.13 -93.67
N GLY A 103 24.07 -79.00 -92.57
CA GLY A 103 25.14 -78.04 -92.34
C GLY A 103 26.11 -78.60 -91.30
N SER A 104 27.38 -78.16 -91.29
CA SER A 104 28.37 -78.51 -90.27
C SER A 104 27.77 -78.38 -88.86
N PRO A 105 27.55 -79.50 -88.14
CA PRO A 105 26.90 -79.46 -86.83
C PRO A 105 27.76 -78.76 -85.77
N GLU A 106 29.07 -78.69 -85.98
CA GLU A 106 30.04 -78.11 -85.04
C GLU A 106 30.00 -76.57 -85.05
N ASP A 107 29.98 -75.93 -86.24
CA ASP A 107 30.03 -74.46 -86.34
C ASP A 107 28.77 -73.75 -85.84
N ASN A 108 27.62 -74.44 -85.92
CA ASN A 108 26.33 -73.91 -85.42
C ASN A 108 26.17 -74.12 -83.90
N LEU A 109 26.77 -75.18 -83.35
CA LEU A 109 26.83 -75.41 -81.92
C LEU A 109 27.77 -74.41 -81.24
N GLU A 110 28.93 -74.15 -81.83
CA GLU A 110 29.93 -73.20 -81.31
C GLU A 110 29.38 -71.76 -81.28
N ARG A 111 28.65 -71.34 -82.33
CA ARG A 111 27.94 -70.05 -82.35
C ARG A 111 26.82 -69.98 -81.32
N ALA A 112 26.02 -71.03 -81.17
CA ALA A 112 24.94 -71.07 -80.17
C ALA A 112 25.48 -71.00 -78.73
N VAL A 113 26.57 -71.70 -78.45
CA VAL A 113 27.26 -71.67 -77.14
C VAL A 113 27.84 -70.29 -76.88
N SER A 114 28.55 -69.69 -77.86
CA SER A 114 29.13 -68.35 -77.72
C SER A 114 28.07 -67.28 -77.47
N ASP A 115 26.96 -67.32 -78.20
CA ASP A 115 25.84 -66.39 -78.05
C ASP A 115 25.15 -66.53 -76.68
N LEU A 116 24.91 -67.77 -76.22
CA LEU A 116 24.34 -68.04 -74.90
C LEU A 116 25.29 -67.68 -73.76
N GLU A 117 26.61 -67.86 -73.95
CA GLU A 117 27.61 -67.43 -72.98
C GLU A 117 27.64 -65.90 -72.82
N VAL A 118 27.51 -65.16 -73.91
CA VAL A 118 27.45 -63.70 -73.86
C VAL A 118 26.20 -63.25 -73.12
N ASP A 119 25.02 -63.78 -73.45
CA ASP A 119 23.80 -63.42 -72.74
C ASP A 119 23.82 -63.90 -71.27
N LEU A 120 24.49 -65.02 -70.97
CA LEU A 120 24.67 -65.51 -69.59
C LEU A 120 25.56 -64.57 -68.78
N ARG A 121 26.69 -64.15 -69.34
CA ARG A 121 27.56 -63.16 -68.71
C ARG A 121 26.81 -61.84 -68.49
N THR A 122 25.96 -61.45 -69.44
CA THR A 122 25.16 -60.22 -69.36
C THR A 122 24.08 -60.32 -68.28
N ALA A 123 23.35 -61.43 -68.20
CA ALA A 123 22.34 -61.69 -67.18
C ALA A 123 22.94 -61.82 -65.78
N VAL A 124 24.08 -62.50 -65.65
CA VAL A 124 24.80 -62.62 -64.36
C VAL A 124 25.31 -61.25 -63.89
N LYS A 125 25.80 -60.41 -64.80
CA LYS A 125 26.22 -59.05 -64.45
C LYS A 125 25.03 -58.21 -64.00
N ALA A 126 23.93 -58.22 -64.75
CA ALA A 126 22.72 -57.47 -64.38
C ALA A 126 22.12 -57.94 -63.05
N LEU A 127 22.15 -59.25 -62.76
CA LEU A 127 21.73 -59.80 -61.47
C LEU A 127 22.65 -59.39 -60.30
N ARG A 128 23.97 -59.32 -60.53
CA ARG A 128 24.91 -58.80 -59.51
C ARG A 128 24.68 -57.32 -59.23
N ASP A 129 24.51 -56.52 -60.26
CA ASP A 129 24.21 -55.09 -60.11
C ASP A 129 22.88 -54.90 -59.33
N LYS A 130 21.90 -55.78 -59.52
CA LYS A 130 20.66 -55.80 -58.72
C LYS A 130 20.84 -56.29 -57.30
N GLU A 131 21.64 -57.32 -57.07
CA GLU A 131 21.99 -57.78 -55.72
C GLU A 131 22.70 -56.66 -54.93
N GLU A 132 23.61 -55.92 -55.57
CA GLU A 132 24.27 -54.74 -54.99
C GLU A 132 23.25 -53.62 -54.67
N GLN A 133 22.35 -53.28 -55.59
CA GLN A 133 21.28 -52.30 -55.34
C GLN A 133 20.35 -52.70 -54.19
N LEU A 134 20.03 -54.00 -54.06
CA LEU A 134 19.23 -54.52 -52.94
C LEU A 134 19.99 -54.43 -51.62
N LEU A 135 21.28 -54.77 -51.60
CA LEU A 135 22.12 -54.63 -50.41
C LEU A 135 22.26 -53.17 -49.98
N GLU A 136 22.38 -52.24 -50.92
CA GLU A 136 22.37 -50.81 -50.65
C GLU A 136 21.02 -50.34 -50.09
N ALA A 137 19.90 -50.77 -50.68
CA ALA A 137 18.56 -50.47 -50.18
C ALA A 137 18.32 -51.03 -48.76
N GLU A 138 18.83 -52.24 -48.48
CA GLU A 138 18.81 -52.83 -47.14
C GLU A 138 19.68 -52.08 -46.13
N ALA A 139 20.85 -51.61 -46.55
CA ALA A 139 21.72 -50.81 -45.70
C ALA A 139 21.09 -49.45 -45.38
N ALA A 140 20.43 -48.83 -46.37
CA ALA A 140 19.64 -47.62 -46.20
C ALA A 140 18.44 -47.85 -45.26
N LEU A 141 17.68 -48.94 -45.43
CA LEU A 141 16.57 -49.31 -44.54
C LEU A 141 17.04 -49.47 -43.09
N ARG A 142 18.18 -50.14 -42.86
CA ARG A 142 18.77 -50.28 -41.52
C ARG A 142 19.22 -48.95 -40.94
N LYS A 143 19.60 -47.98 -41.78
CA LYS A 143 19.95 -46.63 -41.33
C LYS A 143 18.70 -45.88 -40.89
N ASP A 144 17.65 -45.93 -41.70
CA ASP A 144 16.34 -45.33 -41.37
C ASP A 144 15.74 -45.95 -40.10
N GLN A 145 15.89 -47.27 -39.89
CA GLN A 145 15.47 -47.95 -38.64
C GLN A 145 16.17 -47.36 -37.41
N ARG A 146 17.49 -47.18 -37.49
CA ARG A 146 18.28 -46.57 -36.40
C ARG A 146 17.90 -45.10 -36.17
N GLU A 147 17.65 -44.35 -37.24
CA GLU A 147 17.18 -42.97 -37.15
C GLU A 147 15.77 -42.88 -36.53
N LEU A 148 14.87 -43.83 -36.87
CA LEU A 148 13.54 -43.95 -36.26
C LEU A 148 13.62 -44.31 -34.77
N GLU A 149 14.48 -45.27 -34.39
CA GLU A 149 14.74 -45.63 -32.99
C GLU A 149 15.30 -44.44 -32.20
N SER A 150 16.24 -43.68 -32.78
CA SER A 150 16.76 -42.46 -32.16
C SER A 150 15.67 -41.38 -32.00
N ALA A 151 14.85 -41.18 -33.03
CA ALA A 151 13.78 -40.18 -33.00
C ALA A 151 12.63 -40.56 -32.04
N THR A 152 12.33 -41.85 -31.88
CA THR A 152 11.36 -42.34 -30.88
C THR A 152 11.90 -42.16 -29.46
N ALA A 153 13.17 -42.46 -29.20
CA ALA A 153 13.80 -42.17 -27.91
C ALA A 153 13.78 -40.66 -27.58
N ALA A 154 14.05 -39.80 -28.57
CA ALA A 154 13.94 -38.35 -28.41
C ALA A 154 12.49 -37.88 -28.14
N LEU A 155 11.49 -38.53 -28.72
CA LEU A 155 10.08 -38.26 -28.43
C LEU A 155 9.71 -38.63 -27.00
N TYR A 156 10.18 -39.78 -26.50
CA TYR A 156 9.97 -40.17 -25.09
C TYR A 156 10.61 -39.17 -24.12
N SER A 157 11.81 -38.65 -24.42
CA SER A 157 12.41 -37.59 -23.60
C SER A 157 11.53 -36.34 -23.59
N ARG A 158 11.02 -35.91 -24.75
CA ARG A 158 10.12 -34.74 -24.85
C ARG A 158 8.78 -34.95 -24.16
N GLU A 159 8.25 -36.18 -24.14
CA GLU A 159 7.03 -36.53 -23.39
C GLU A 159 7.23 -36.28 -21.89
N LYS A 160 8.37 -36.74 -21.36
CA LYS A 160 8.75 -36.50 -19.96
C LYS A 160 8.92 -35.00 -19.66
N ASP A 161 9.53 -34.24 -20.56
CA ASP A 161 9.67 -32.79 -20.41
C ASP A 161 8.29 -32.10 -20.42
N LEU A 162 7.35 -32.57 -21.25
CA LEU A 162 5.97 -32.07 -21.28
C LEU A 162 5.20 -32.39 -19.99
N GLU A 163 5.42 -33.56 -19.39
CA GLU A 163 4.85 -33.91 -18.08
C GLU A 163 5.39 -32.99 -16.97
N LEU A 164 6.70 -32.75 -16.95
CA LEU A 164 7.33 -31.84 -15.99
C LEU A 164 6.84 -30.39 -16.16
N ALA A 165 6.75 -29.90 -17.40
CA ALA A 165 6.17 -28.59 -17.70
C ALA A 165 4.70 -28.50 -17.25
N SER A 166 3.92 -29.57 -17.45
CA SER A 166 2.51 -29.65 -17.02
C SER A 166 2.36 -29.63 -15.50
N TYR A 167 3.21 -30.36 -14.79
CA TYR A 167 3.25 -30.35 -13.33
C TYR A 167 3.61 -28.95 -12.80
N SER A 168 4.65 -28.33 -13.37
CA SER A 168 5.11 -26.99 -13.00
C SER A 168 4.02 -25.91 -13.24
N HIS A 169 3.29 -25.98 -14.35
CA HIS A 169 2.15 -25.09 -14.60
C HIS A 169 1.01 -25.31 -13.59
N LEU A 170 0.71 -26.57 -13.22
CA LEU A 170 -0.32 -26.88 -12.22
C LEU A 170 0.06 -26.32 -10.84
N GLN A 171 1.35 -26.42 -10.46
CA GLN A 171 1.86 -25.87 -9.20
C GLN A 171 1.68 -24.35 -9.15
N ARG A 172 2.11 -23.61 -10.19
CA ARG A 172 1.90 -22.16 -10.29
C ARG A 172 0.42 -21.77 -10.18
N LYS A 173 -0.47 -22.57 -10.77
CA LYS A 173 -1.92 -22.35 -10.68
C LYS A 173 -2.45 -22.48 -9.25
N GLU A 174 -1.98 -23.47 -8.49
CA GLU A 174 -2.40 -23.63 -7.10
C GLU A 174 -1.79 -22.56 -6.19
N GLU A 175 -0.55 -22.14 -6.44
CA GLU A 175 0.08 -20.99 -5.77
C GLU A 175 -0.71 -19.70 -6.00
N LEU A 176 -1.08 -19.43 -7.27
CA LEU A 176 -1.95 -18.31 -7.61
C LEU A 176 -3.28 -18.40 -6.85
N ARG A 177 -3.94 -19.56 -6.84
CA ARG A 177 -5.20 -19.77 -6.11
C ARG A 177 -5.06 -19.49 -4.61
N LYS A 178 -3.96 -19.92 -4.00
CA LYS A 178 -3.66 -19.65 -2.57
C LYS A 178 -3.46 -18.16 -2.33
N ALA A 179 -2.69 -17.48 -3.18
CA ALA A 179 -2.48 -16.04 -3.11
C ALA A 179 -3.78 -15.25 -3.30
N THR A 180 -4.64 -15.63 -4.25
CA THR A 180 -5.96 -14.99 -4.45
C THR A 180 -6.85 -15.12 -3.21
N ASN A 181 -6.86 -16.30 -2.57
CA ASN A 181 -7.62 -16.50 -1.34
C ASN A 181 -7.06 -15.68 -0.16
N GLN A 182 -5.73 -15.52 -0.07
CA GLN A 182 -5.10 -14.67 0.95
C GLN A 182 -5.43 -13.19 0.72
N LEU A 183 -5.35 -12.71 -0.53
CA LEU A 183 -5.75 -11.35 -0.89
C LEU A 183 -7.22 -11.09 -0.53
N ALA A 184 -8.12 -12.03 -0.80
CA ALA A 184 -9.53 -11.89 -0.44
C ALA A 184 -9.73 -11.74 1.09
N ARG A 185 -8.93 -12.45 1.91
CA ARG A 185 -8.95 -12.31 3.37
C ARG A 185 -8.42 -10.95 3.81
N TYR A 186 -7.27 -10.53 3.30
CA TYR A 186 -6.72 -9.20 3.60
C TYR A 186 -7.66 -8.08 3.16
N ALA A 187 -8.32 -8.21 2.01
CA ALA A 187 -9.34 -7.27 1.54
C ALA A 187 -10.54 -7.18 2.49
N SER A 188 -10.99 -8.30 3.06
CA SER A 188 -12.03 -8.27 4.10
C SER A 188 -11.54 -7.61 5.39
N GLU A 189 -10.33 -7.91 5.84
CA GLU A 189 -9.76 -7.31 7.06
C GLU A 189 -9.57 -5.79 6.94
N VAL A 190 -9.08 -5.32 5.79
CA VAL A 190 -8.97 -3.89 5.46
C VAL A 190 -10.34 -3.24 5.46
N LYS A 191 -11.35 -3.88 4.85
CA LYS A 191 -12.73 -3.35 4.83
C LYS A 191 -13.32 -3.24 6.24
N GLU A 192 -13.08 -4.22 7.09
CA GLU A 192 -13.50 -4.20 8.50
C GLU A 192 -12.77 -3.08 9.28
N ALA A 193 -11.45 -2.95 9.10
CA ALA A 193 -10.67 -1.87 9.71
C ALA A 193 -11.17 -0.48 9.28
N ARG A 194 -11.49 -0.29 7.99
CA ARG A 194 -12.11 0.95 7.48
C ARG A 194 -13.44 1.26 8.17
N ALA A 195 -14.27 0.24 8.41
CA ALA A 195 -15.55 0.43 9.11
C ALA A 195 -15.34 0.85 10.56
N VAL A 196 -14.36 0.25 11.26
CA VAL A 196 -14.01 0.62 12.64
C VAL A 196 -13.49 2.06 12.72
N VAL A 197 -12.55 2.44 11.85
CA VAL A 197 -12.04 3.83 11.80
C VAL A 197 -13.19 4.82 11.59
N LYS A 198 -14.07 4.56 10.62
CA LYS A 198 -15.21 5.42 10.33
C LYS A 198 -16.18 5.53 11.50
N GLN A 199 -16.44 4.43 12.21
CA GLN A 199 -17.29 4.45 13.40
C GLN A 199 -16.65 5.32 14.49
N ARG A 200 -15.34 5.17 14.76
CA ARG A 200 -14.65 5.97 15.77
C ARG A 200 -14.57 7.45 15.40
N GLU A 201 -14.42 7.78 14.12
CA GLU A 201 -14.53 9.18 13.65
C GLU A 201 -15.91 9.78 13.91
N GLN A 202 -16.99 9.00 13.75
CA GLN A 202 -18.34 9.46 14.07
C GLN A 202 -18.54 9.65 15.58
N GLU A 203 -18.01 8.74 16.39
CA GLU A 203 -18.00 8.86 17.85
C GLU A 203 -17.21 10.10 18.30
N LEU A 204 -16.04 10.36 17.69
CA LEU A 204 -15.28 11.59 17.90
C LEU A 204 -16.07 12.84 17.53
N ALA A 205 -16.73 12.86 16.36
CA ALA A 205 -17.54 14.00 15.93
C ALA A 205 -18.69 14.27 16.90
N ALA A 206 -19.34 13.22 17.42
CA ALA A 206 -20.37 13.34 18.45
C ALA A 206 -19.80 13.87 19.78
N ALA A 207 -18.61 13.41 20.18
CA ALA A 207 -17.93 13.87 21.39
C ALA A 207 -17.51 15.35 21.27
N TYR A 208 -16.96 15.79 20.14
CA TYR A 208 -16.68 17.20 19.86
C TYR A 208 -17.94 18.07 19.96
N ALA A 209 -19.07 17.61 19.39
CA ALA A 209 -20.34 18.34 19.47
C ALA A 209 -20.90 18.41 20.91
N SER A 210 -20.72 17.34 21.71
CA SER A 210 -21.08 17.31 23.13
C SER A 210 -20.23 18.31 23.92
N LEU A 211 -18.92 18.31 23.68
CA LEU A 211 -17.96 19.19 24.34
C LEU A 211 -18.22 20.66 24.04
N ALA A 212 -18.54 21.00 22.79
CA ALA A 212 -18.94 22.34 22.39
C ALA A 212 -20.18 22.83 23.16
N LYS A 213 -21.18 21.97 23.36
CA LYS A 213 -22.37 22.32 24.18
C LYS A 213 -22.01 22.59 25.63
N MET A 214 -21.14 21.78 26.24
CA MET A 214 -20.66 22.03 27.60
C MET A 214 -19.85 23.33 27.70
N GLU A 215 -19.03 23.65 26.70
CA GLU A 215 -18.31 24.94 26.64
C GLU A 215 -19.27 26.13 26.57
N GLU A 216 -20.33 26.03 25.76
CA GLU A 216 -21.37 27.05 25.71
C GLU A 216 -22.12 27.18 27.05
N GLU A 217 -22.48 26.07 27.70
CA GLU A 217 -23.11 26.07 29.03
C GLU A 217 -22.21 26.70 30.09
N LEU A 218 -20.92 26.36 30.10
CA LEU A 218 -19.92 26.95 30.98
C LEU A 218 -19.82 28.46 30.77
N ASN A 219 -19.78 28.92 29.51
CA ASN A 219 -19.73 30.34 29.17
C ASN A 219 -21.01 31.06 29.61
N ARG A 220 -22.19 30.45 29.40
CA ARG A 220 -23.47 30.99 29.91
C ARG A 220 -23.44 31.13 31.44
N SER A 221 -23.05 30.09 32.19
CA SER A 221 -22.98 30.18 33.64
C SER A 221 -21.93 31.20 34.13
N ARG A 222 -20.79 31.35 33.44
CA ARG A 222 -19.81 32.42 33.74
C ARG A 222 -20.42 33.83 33.57
N THR A 223 -21.21 34.05 32.53
CA THR A 223 -21.93 35.34 32.36
C THR A 223 -22.98 35.58 33.45
N ILE A 224 -23.67 34.52 33.90
CA ILE A 224 -24.62 34.60 35.01
C ILE A 224 -23.89 34.98 36.30
N ILE A 225 -22.77 34.32 36.63
CA ILE A 225 -21.94 34.66 37.80
C ILE A 225 -21.52 36.13 37.76
N ALA A 226 -20.99 36.61 36.63
CA ALA A 226 -20.56 38.01 36.50
C ALA A 226 -21.73 38.99 36.74
N SER A 227 -22.92 38.69 36.22
CA SER A 227 -24.12 39.53 36.47
C SER A 227 -24.57 39.49 37.93
N LYS A 228 -24.52 38.32 38.59
CA LYS A 228 -24.88 38.16 40.01
C LYS A 228 -23.88 38.86 40.92
N ASP A 229 -22.58 38.82 40.61
CA ASP A 229 -21.55 39.58 41.32
C ASP A 229 -21.82 41.08 41.28
N GLU A 230 -22.22 41.61 40.12
CA GLU A 230 -22.60 43.03 40.00
C GLU A 230 -23.84 43.37 40.86
N VAL A 231 -24.85 42.50 40.86
CA VAL A 231 -26.07 42.67 41.68
C VAL A 231 -25.74 42.61 43.17
N LEU A 232 -24.90 41.66 43.60
CA LEU A 232 -24.43 41.55 44.98
C LEU A 232 -23.63 42.77 45.41
N ALA A 233 -22.73 43.27 44.55
CA ALA A 233 -21.98 44.49 44.83
C ALA A 233 -22.91 45.69 45.06
N LYS A 234 -23.91 45.90 44.19
CA LYS A 234 -24.92 46.97 44.34
C LYS A 234 -25.75 46.81 45.61
N ALA A 235 -26.28 45.62 45.87
CA ALA A 235 -27.09 45.35 47.06
C ALA A 235 -26.29 45.56 48.36
N SER A 236 -25.00 45.18 48.38
CA SER A 236 -24.12 45.40 49.52
C SER A 236 -23.87 46.88 49.79
N ALA A 237 -23.72 47.70 48.74
CA ALA A 237 -23.54 49.14 48.85
C ALA A 237 -24.81 49.83 49.37
N ASP A 238 -25.98 49.42 48.87
CA ASP A 238 -27.28 49.92 49.32
C ASP A 238 -27.56 49.57 50.78
N LEU A 239 -27.26 48.34 51.20
CA LEU A 239 -27.36 47.90 52.59
C LEU A 239 -26.48 48.73 53.53
N LYS A 240 -25.20 48.92 53.17
CA LYS A 240 -24.25 49.76 53.95
C LYS A 240 -24.74 51.20 54.05
N SER A 241 -25.23 51.77 52.94
CA SER A 241 -25.78 53.12 52.89
C SER A 241 -27.02 53.26 53.80
N HIS A 242 -27.97 52.32 53.72
CA HIS A 242 -29.19 52.35 54.53
C HIS A 242 -28.90 52.14 56.02
N ALA A 243 -28.03 51.19 56.37
CA ALA A 243 -27.58 50.97 57.74
C ALA A 243 -26.93 52.22 58.35
N SER A 244 -26.08 52.93 57.59
CA SER A 244 -25.44 54.17 58.06
C SER A 244 -26.46 55.29 58.32
N LYS A 245 -27.47 55.45 57.46
CA LYS A 245 -28.54 56.45 57.63
C LYS A 245 -29.42 56.13 58.84
N LEU A 246 -29.71 54.85 59.06
CA LEU A 246 -30.47 54.38 60.22
C LEU A 246 -29.75 54.64 61.54
N LEU A 247 -28.44 54.41 61.59
CA LEU A 247 -27.62 54.74 62.76
C LEU A 247 -27.71 56.24 63.11
N ILE A 248 -27.54 57.11 62.11
CA ILE A 248 -27.66 58.57 62.30
C ILE A 248 -29.05 58.96 62.80
N ALA A 249 -30.10 58.35 62.23
CA ALA A 249 -31.48 58.62 62.65
C ALA A 249 -31.75 58.15 64.09
N ASP A 250 -31.22 57.00 64.50
CA ASP A 250 -31.37 56.46 65.86
C ASP A 250 -30.69 57.36 66.90
N ASP A 251 -29.49 57.84 66.59
CA ASP A 251 -28.76 58.81 67.42
C ASP A 251 -29.55 60.12 67.58
N LEU A 252 -30.10 60.66 66.48
CA LEU A 252 -30.90 61.88 66.52
C LEU A 252 -32.20 61.71 67.31
N VAL A 253 -32.91 60.60 67.14
CA VAL A 253 -34.13 60.30 67.89
C VAL A 253 -33.83 60.13 69.38
N SER A 254 -32.69 59.50 69.72
CA SER A 254 -32.22 59.38 71.10
C SER A 254 -31.90 60.74 71.73
N GLN A 255 -31.19 61.61 71.01
CA GLN A 255 -30.90 62.98 71.44
C GLN A 255 -32.18 63.79 71.69
N ARG A 256 -33.12 63.80 70.74
CA ARG A 256 -34.41 64.49 70.90
C ARG A 256 -35.24 63.93 72.05
N GLY A 257 -35.16 62.62 72.30
CA GLY A 257 -35.76 61.99 73.47
C GLY A 257 -35.22 62.52 74.80
N LEU A 258 -33.91 62.71 74.89
CA LEU A 258 -33.26 63.31 76.07
C LEU A 258 -33.63 64.79 76.24
N GLU A 259 -33.63 65.56 75.14
CA GLU A 259 -34.05 66.97 75.15
C GLU A 259 -35.49 67.11 75.67
N LEU A 260 -36.42 66.29 75.18
CA LEU A 260 -37.82 66.29 75.60
C LEU A 260 -37.99 65.98 77.09
N LEU A 261 -37.24 65.01 77.62
CA LEU A 261 -37.25 64.72 79.07
C LEU A 261 -36.80 65.92 79.90
N SER A 262 -35.79 66.65 79.43
CA SER A 262 -35.33 67.88 80.11
C SER A 262 -36.39 68.99 80.09
N LEU A 263 -37.08 69.17 78.94
CA LEU A 263 -38.15 70.17 78.79
C LEU A 263 -39.36 69.82 79.66
N LYS A 264 -39.71 68.53 79.74
CA LYS A 264 -40.80 68.05 80.59
C LYS A 264 -40.53 68.34 82.06
N ALA A 265 -39.31 68.09 82.53
CA ALA A 265 -38.91 68.44 83.90
C ALA A 265 -39.03 69.96 84.16
N ALA A 266 -38.56 70.79 83.22
CA ALA A 266 -38.66 72.25 83.36
C ALA A 266 -40.11 72.77 83.40
N VAL A 267 -41.01 72.20 82.59
CA VAL A 267 -42.44 72.56 82.61
C VAL A 267 -43.12 72.07 83.91
N GLN A 268 -42.74 70.89 84.42
CA GLN A 268 -43.23 70.38 85.69
C GLN A 268 -42.81 71.28 86.87
N ASP A 269 -41.57 71.76 86.86
CA ASP A 269 -41.07 72.68 87.89
C ASP A 269 -41.82 74.02 87.85
N LYS A 270 -42.11 74.55 86.66
CA LYS A 270 -42.95 75.74 86.50
C LYS A 270 -44.36 75.53 87.01
N GLU A 271 -45.00 74.41 86.67
CA GLU A 271 -46.33 74.05 87.18
C GLU A 271 -46.37 74.01 88.72
N ASN A 272 -45.37 73.38 89.33
CA ASN A 272 -45.25 73.32 90.78
C ASN A 272 -45.06 74.71 91.41
N SER A 273 -44.30 75.59 90.75
CA SER A 273 -44.09 76.97 91.21
C SER A 273 -45.37 77.81 91.13
N LEU A 274 -46.12 77.68 90.03
CA LEU A 274 -47.41 78.35 89.82
C LEU A 274 -48.44 77.92 90.86
N LEU A 275 -48.53 76.61 91.13
CA LEU A 275 -49.42 76.07 92.15
C LEU A 275 -49.12 76.64 93.56
N ARG A 276 -47.84 76.88 93.88
CA ARG A 276 -47.46 77.53 95.14
C ARG A 276 -47.92 78.99 95.17
N LEU A 277 -47.73 79.73 94.07
CA LEU A 277 -48.15 81.13 93.98
C LEU A 277 -49.68 81.29 94.03
N GLN A 278 -50.44 80.39 93.39
CA GLN A 278 -51.90 80.35 93.49
C GLN A 278 -52.37 80.12 94.92
N LYS A 279 -51.73 79.18 95.66
CA LYS A 279 -52.02 78.96 97.09
C LYS A 279 -51.72 80.20 97.93
N GLU A 280 -50.60 80.88 97.66
CA GLU A 280 -50.25 82.12 98.35
C GLU A 280 -51.30 83.22 98.09
N LYS A 281 -51.74 83.36 96.84
CA LYS A 281 -52.80 84.29 96.45
C LYS A 281 -54.12 83.99 97.17
N MET A 282 -54.56 82.73 97.24
CA MET A 282 -55.77 82.34 98.00
C MET A 282 -55.70 82.76 99.47
N VAL A 283 -54.54 82.58 100.11
CA VAL A 283 -54.32 83.04 101.49
C VAL A 283 -54.38 84.57 101.58
N LYS A 284 -53.85 85.31 100.59
CA LYS A 284 -53.99 86.78 100.55
C LYS A 284 -55.44 87.22 100.36
N GLN A 285 -56.20 86.53 99.51
CA GLN A 285 -57.62 86.78 99.27
C GLN A 285 -58.46 86.56 100.55
N GLU A 286 -58.28 85.42 101.23
CA GLU A 286 -58.94 85.14 102.51
C GLU A 286 -58.62 86.20 103.56
N LYS A 287 -57.37 86.65 103.63
CA LYS A 287 -56.98 87.74 104.54
C LYS A 287 -57.69 89.05 104.18
N LEU A 288 -57.78 89.39 102.90
CA LEU A 288 -58.51 90.56 102.42
C LEU A 288 -59.99 90.47 102.83
N GLU A 289 -60.67 89.36 102.55
CA GLU A 289 -62.07 89.13 102.95
C GLU A 289 -62.27 89.26 104.46
N GLN A 290 -61.36 88.68 105.27
CA GLN A 290 -61.40 88.84 106.72
C GLN A 290 -61.26 90.31 107.14
N THR A 291 -60.34 91.06 106.53
CA THR A 291 -60.19 92.49 106.81
C THR A 291 -61.40 93.29 106.34
N GLU A 292 -61.97 93.00 105.17
CA GLU A 292 -63.17 93.65 104.65
C GLU A 292 -64.39 93.41 105.55
N VAL A 293 -64.62 92.17 106.01
CA VAL A 293 -65.69 91.84 106.97
C VAL A 293 -65.47 92.54 108.32
N GLN A 294 -64.22 92.64 108.78
CA GLN A 294 -63.90 93.38 110.01
C GLN A 294 -64.15 94.88 109.85
N LEU A 295 -63.75 95.46 108.72
CA LEU A 295 -64.01 96.87 108.40
C LEU A 295 -65.50 97.15 108.25
N GLU A 296 -66.26 96.27 107.60
CA GLU A 296 -67.72 96.38 107.49
C GLU A 296 -68.39 96.34 108.87
N LYS A 297 -67.93 95.46 109.78
CA LYS A 297 -68.40 95.44 111.18
C LYS A 297 -68.08 96.75 111.91
N ARG A 298 -66.85 97.26 111.76
CA ARG A 298 -66.45 98.56 112.35
C ARG A 298 -67.28 99.72 111.78
N ALA A 299 -67.54 99.72 110.47
CA ALA A 299 -68.34 100.73 109.81
C ALA A 299 -69.80 100.70 110.29
N LYS A 300 -70.40 99.51 110.40
CA LYS A 300 -71.75 99.32 110.98
C LYS A 300 -71.81 99.78 112.44
N ALA A 301 -70.81 99.42 113.25
CA ALA A 301 -70.73 99.84 114.65
C ALA A 301 -70.53 101.37 114.79
N TRP A 302 -69.70 101.98 113.95
CA TRP A 302 -69.53 103.43 113.88
C TRP A 302 -70.83 104.14 113.48
N MET A 303 -71.57 103.62 112.48
CA MET A 303 -72.88 104.16 112.09
C MET A 303 -73.89 104.10 113.24
N VAL A 304 -73.91 103.00 114.01
CA VAL A 304 -74.75 102.88 115.22
C VAL A 304 -74.30 103.86 116.29
N ALA A 305 -73.01 103.94 116.60
CA ALA A 305 -72.46 104.90 117.56
C ALA A 305 -72.73 106.37 117.15
N GLN A 306 -72.71 106.66 115.85
CA GLN A 306 -73.05 107.98 115.31
C GLN A 306 -74.55 108.27 115.42
N GLN A 307 -75.42 107.27 115.24
CA GLN A 307 -76.88 107.39 115.47
C GLN A 307 -77.22 107.55 116.96
N GLU A 308 -76.55 106.80 117.83
CA GLU A 308 -76.66 106.92 119.29
C GLU A 308 -76.16 108.26 119.78
N LEU A 309 -75.04 108.78 119.26
CA LEU A 309 -74.58 110.13 119.59
C LEU A 309 -75.57 111.20 119.13
N LYS A 310 -76.20 111.05 117.95
CA LYS A 310 -77.29 111.93 117.50
C LYS A 310 -78.52 111.83 118.39
N ALA A 311 -78.86 110.64 118.90
CA ALA A 311 -79.94 110.45 119.86
C ALA A 311 -79.61 111.09 121.23
N LEU A 312 -78.38 110.91 121.72
CA LEU A 312 -77.86 111.54 122.94
C LEU A 312 -77.77 113.07 122.80
N GLU A 313 -77.40 113.59 121.64
CA GLU A 313 -77.48 115.04 121.34
C GLU A 313 -78.92 115.54 121.40
N GLN A 314 -79.89 114.79 120.86
CA GLN A 314 -81.31 115.14 120.94
C GLN A 314 -81.85 115.04 122.38
N GLU A 315 -81.31 114.17 123.22
CA GLU A 315 -81.62 114.11 124.65
C GLU A 315 -80.94 115.23 125.45
N LEU A 316 -79.68 115.56 125.17
CA LEU A 316 -78.93 116.67 125.79
C LEU A 316 -79.42 118.06 125.36
N THR A 317 -80.14 118.20 124.24
CA THR A 317 -80.83 119.48 123.92
C THR A 317 -82.00 119.78 124.88
N LYS A 318 -82.46 118.80 125.68
CA LYS A 318 -83.51 118.98 126.71
C LYS A 318 -82.96 119.33 128.11
N GLU A 319 -81.67 119.11 128.38
CA GLU A 319 -80.99 119.49 129.61
C GLU A 319 -79.83 120.47 129.31
N ARG A 320 -79.92 121.73 129.78
CA ARG A 320 -78.87 122.76 129.57
C ARG A 320 -77.58 122.43 130.34
N VAL A 321 -76.79 121.47 129.86
CA VAL A 321 -75.45 121.17 130.39
C VAL A 321 -74.42 121.15 129.26
N SER A 322 -73.36 121.95 129.45
CA SER A 322 -72.16 121.99 128.62
C SER A 322 -71.30 120.76 128.92
N ASN A 323 -71.46 119.69 128.17
CA ASN A 323 -70.67 118.47 128.37
C ASN A 323 -69.46 118.41 127.41
N GLU A 324 -68.27 118.72 127.93
CA GLU A 324 -66.94 118.46 127.33
C GLU A 324 -66.79 117.00 126.86
N GLU A 325 -67.43 116.05 127.54
CA GLU A 325 -67.42 114.63 127.19
C GLU A 325 -68.01 114.37 125.80
N LEU A 326 -69.07 115.08 125.41
CA LEU A 326 -69.70 114.94 124.09
C LEU A 326 -68.82 115.51 122.96
N LYS A 327 -68.01 116.56 123.24
CA LYS A 327 -66.98 117.05 122.31
C LYS A 327 -65.84 116.04 122.15
N ASN A 328 -65.44 115.37 123.23
CA ASN A 328 -64.40 114.33 123.19
C ASN A 328 -64.88 113.10 122.40
N VAL A 329 -66.14 112.65 122.60
CA VAL A 329 -66.70 111.53 121.81
C VAL A 329 -66.84 111.89 120.33
N LYS A 330 -67.19 113.15 119.99
CA LYS A 330 -67.18 113.61 118.59
C LYS A 330 -65.80 113.57 117.95
N LYS A 331 -64.77 113.99 118.70
CA LYS A 331 -63.39 113.96 118.21
C LYS A 331 -62.91 112.52 117.99
N LEU A 332 -63.22 111.63 118.93
CA LEU A 332 -62.94 110.19 118.80
C LEU A 332 -63.70 109.55 117.63
N LEU A 333 -64.96 109.92 117.37
CA LEU A 333 -65.71 109.43 116.20
C LEU A 333 -65.10 109.90 114.88
N ALA A 334 -64.57 111.12 114.81
CA ALA A 334 -63.87 111.64 113.63
C ALA A 334 -62.48 111.00 113.45
N GLU A 335 -61.75 110.73 114.53
CA GLU A 335 -60.49 109.96 114.51
C GLU A 335 -60.75 108.51 114.06
N VAL A 336 -61.83 107.87 114.53
CA VAL A 336 -62.26 106.54 114.06
C VAL A 336 -62.73 106.58 112.60
N GLU A 337 -63.36 107.66 112.13
CA GLU A 337 -63.74 107.86 110.73
C GLU A 337 -62.51 107.98 109.83
N GLU A 338 -61.51 108.77 110.21
CA GLU A 338 -60.23 108.90 109.51
C GLU A 338 -59.44 107.58 109.50
N GLU A 339 -59.41 106.84 110.62
CA GLU A 339 -58.82 105.49 110.68
C GLU A 339 -59.59 104.47 109.82
N LEU A 340 -60.91 104.59 109.72
CA LEU A 340 -61.76 103.72 108.90
C LEU A 340 -61.60 104.03 107.41
N GLU A 341 -61.49 105.29 107.02
CA GLU A 341 -61.15 105.73 105.67
C GLU A 341 -59.72 105.30 105.27
N MET A 342 -58.73 105.47 106.16
CA MET A 342 -57.36 105.04 105.92
C MET A 342 -57.25 103.51 105.80
N SER A 343 -57.95 102.76 106.66
CA SER A 343 -57.97 101.30 106.59
C SER A 343 -58.73 100.78 105.36
N LEU A 344 -59.79 101.47 104.94
CA LEU A 344 -60.49 101.20 103.68
C LEU A 344 -59.58 101.48 102.47
N ALA A 345 -58.86 102.59 102.45
CA ALA A 345 -57.87 102.87 101.39
C ALA A 345 -56.72 101.85 101.36
N THR A 346 -56.26 101.36 102.52
CA THR A 346 -55.26 100.27 102.57
C THR A 346 -55.84 98.92 102.11
N ALA A 347 -57.12 98.65 102.36
CA ALA A 347 -57.79 97.46 101.87
C ALA A 347 -58.01 97.53 100.36
N GLU A 348 -58.36 98.70 99.80
CA GLU A 348 -58.49 98.91 98.36
C GLU A 348 -57.16 98.76 97.62
N THR A 349 -56.06 99.30 98.15
CA THR A 349 -54.72 99.08 97.57
C THR A 349 -54.28 97.62 97.64
N TYR A 350 -54.59 96.92 98.75
CA TYR A 350 -54.35 95.48 98.86
C TYR A 350 -55.22 94.66 97.89
N ARG A 351 -56.50 95.05 97.70
CA ARG A 351 -57.41 94.46 96.69
C ARG A 351 -56.85 94.62 95.29
N SER A 352 -56.45 95.83 94.90
CA SER A 352 -55.81 96.09 93.60
C SER A 352 -54.53 95.26 93.41
N ALA A 353 -53.70 95.10 94.45
CA ALA A 353 -52.49 94.29 94.37
C ALA A 353 -52.79 92.78 94.23
N VAL A 354 -53.85 92.27 94.85
CA VAL A 354 -54.31 90.88 94.68
C VAL A 354 -54.90 90.67 93.28
N GLU A 355 -55.67 91.62 92.75
CA GLU A 355 -56.20 91.59 91.37
C GLU A 355 -55.10 91.68 90.30
N GLU A 356 -54.06 92.50 90.51
CA GLU A 356 -52.88 92.53 89.62
C GLU A 356 -52.11 91.20 89.68
N GLN A 357 -51.96 90.62 90.88
CA GLN A 357 -51.35 89.29 91.04
C GLN A 357 -52.16 88.23 90.28
N ASP A 358 -53.49 88.35 90.23
CA ASP A 358 -54.37 87.44 89.47
C ASP A 358 -54.15 87.52 87.97
N LEU A 359 -54.10 88.73 87.42
CA LEU A 359 -53.82 88.94 86.00
C LEU A 359 -52.44 88.38 85.60
N ILE A 360 -51.45 88.44 86.50
CA ILE A 360 -50.13 87.84 86.27
C ILE A 360 -50.20 86.32 86.32
N LEU A 361 -50.89 85.75 87.31
CA LEU A 361 -51.07 84.30 87.44
C LEU A 361 -51.83 83.70 86.24
N GLU A 362 -52.89 84.36 85.79
CA GLU A 362 -53.67 83.94 84.62
C GLU A 362 -52.81 83.89 83.36
N LYS A 363 -51.99 84.92 83.10
CA LYS A 363 -51.01 84.93 82.00
C LYS A 363 -49.99 83.80 82.11
N GLN A 364 -49.50 83.52 83.32
CA GLN A 364 -48.54 82.44 83.55
C GLN A 364 -49.19 81.05 83.37
N ASP A 365 -50.45 80.88 83.77
CA ASP A 365 -51.23 79.66 83.53
C ASP A 365 -51.47 79.46 82.02
N GLU A 366 -51.82 80.50 81.28
CA GLU A 366 -51.94 80.45 79.82
C GLU A 366 -50.63 80.02 79.15
N GLU A 367 -49.50 80.64 79.51
CA GLU A 367 -48.17 80.28 79.01
C GLU A 367 -47.81 78.82 79.37
N LEU A 368 -48.12 78.36 80.58
CA LEU A 368 -47.92 76.97 80.99
C LEU A 368 -48.78 76.01 80.13
N THR A 369 -50.05 76.34 79.90
CA THR A 369 -50.92 75.49 79.05
C THR A 369 -50.44 75.45 77.60
N TYR A 370 -49.85 76.54 77.10
CA TYR A 370 -49.21 76.58 75.79
C TYR A 370 -47.96 75.69 75.75
N GLN A 371 -47.07 75.82 76.75
CA GLN A 371 -45.87 74.98 76.85
C GLN A 371 -46.21 73.49 76.98
N LYS A 372 -47.24 73.13 77.75
CA LYS A 372 -47.74 71.74 77.85
C LYS A 372 -48.26 71.22 76.50
N ARG A 373 -49.10 71.99 75.81
CA ARG A 373 -49.58 71.62 74.46
C ARG A 373 -48.42 71.44 73.47
N ARG A 374 -47.41 72.31 73.55
CA ARG A 374 -46.22 72.20 72.70
C ARG A 374 -45.39 70.95 73.05
N LEU A 375 -45.27 70.60 74.33
CA LEU A 375 -44.63 69.36 74.76
C LEU A 375 -45.39 68.14 74.23
N ASP A 376 -46.71 68.09 74.36
CA ASP A 376 -47.53 66.97 73.85
C ASP A 376 -47.35 66.79 72.33
N GLU A 377 -47.28 67.89 71.59
CA GLU A 377 -47.02 67.87 70.15
C GLU A 377 -45.63 67.33 69.81
N LEU A 378 -44.59 67.76 70.54
CA LEU A 378 -43.22 67.26 70.38
C LEU A 378 -43.10 65.78 70.79
N GLU A 379 -43.78 65.35 71.87
CA GLU A 379 -43.84 63.95 72.29
C GLU A 379 -44.50 63.07 71.22
N ALA A 380 -45.60 63.54 70.61
CA ALA A 380 -46.25 62.86 69.50
C ALA A 380 -45.34 62.76 68.26
N GLN A 381 -44.60 63.84 67.93
CA GLN A 381 -43.63 63.83 66.83
C GLN A 381 -42.48 62.84 67.09
N LEU A 382 -41.94 62.79 68.31
CA LEU A 382 -40.90 61.83 68.70
C LEU A 382 -41.43 60.38 68.63
N ALA A 383 -42.66 60.13 69.10
CA ALA A 383 -43.28 58.82 69.02
C ALA A 383 -43.46 58.36 67.56
N SER A 384 -43.89 59.27 66.67
CA SER A 384 -43.97 59.00 65.23
C SER A 384 -42.60 58.69 64.62
N ALA A 385 -41.57 59.49 64.93
CA ALA A 385 -40.21 59.28 64.44
C ALA A 385 -39.63 57.93 64.91
N LYS A 386 -39.88 57.53 66.16
CA LYS A 386 -39.49 56.21 66.70
C LYS A 386 -40.19 55.06 65.96
N ALA A 387 -41.47 55.21 65.65
CA ALA A 387 -42.22 54.19 64.91
C ALA A 387 -41.70 54.04 63.47
N GLU A 388 -41.38 55.15 62.80
CA GLU A 388 -40.75 55.14 61.47
C GLU A 388 -39.36 54.51 61.49
N LEU A 389 -38.54 54.80 62.51
CA LEU A 389 -37.22 54.18 62.69
C LEU A 389 -37.32 52.66 62.83
N LEU A 390 -38.23 52.17 63.68
CA LEU A 390 -38.47 50.72 63.84
C LEU A 390 -38.94 50.07 62.53
N LYS A 391 -39.77 50.76 61.74
CA LYS A 391 -40.22 50.29 60.43
C LYS A 391 -39.04 50.18 59.45
N GLU A 392 -38.18 51.20 59.38
CA GLU A 392 -37.00 51.18 58.52
C GLU A 392 -35.96 50.14 58.98
N GLN A 393 -35.80 49.90 60.29
CA GLN A 393 -34.99 48.79 60.81
C GLN A 393 -35.55 47.42 60.36
N GLY A 394 -36.86 47.25 60.37
CA GLY A 394 -37.52 46.06 59.81
C GLY A 394 -37.24 45.93 58.30
N ARG A 395 -37.23 47.05 57.57
CA ARG A 395 -36.88 47.08 56.14
C ARG A 395 -35.43 46.69 55.90
N LEU A 396 -34.48 47.18 56.71
CA LEU A 396 -33.07 46.82 56.62
C LEU A 396 -32.88 45.31 56.80
N LYS A 397 -33.46 44.71 57.84
CA LYS A 397 -33.42 43.25 58.08
C LYS A 397 -34.00 42.44 56.91
N ALA A 398 -35.11 42.93 56.32
CA ALA A 398 -35.69 42.30 55.13
C ALA A 398 -34.80 42.42 53.88
N MET A 399 -33.95 43.45 53.79
CA MET A 399 -32.96 43.57 52.71
C MET A 399 -31.72 42.70 52.98
N GLU A 400 -31.28 42.57 54.24
CA GLU A 400 -30.16 41.70 54.65
C GLU A 400 -30.45 40.23 54.33
N THR A 401 -31.63 39.74 54.74
CA THR A 401 -32.07 38.37 54.42
C THR A 401 -32.15 38.09 52.92
N LYS A 402 -32.57 39.07 52.10
CA LYS A 402 -32.54 38.94 50.63
C LYS A 402 -31.12 38.90 50.08
N TYR A 403 -30.22 39.70 50.63
CA TYR A 403 -28.81 39.71 50.25
C TYR A 403 -28.13 38.37 50.58
N GLU A 404 -28.39 37.81 51.77
CA GLU A 404 -27.90 36.48 52.17
C GLU A 404 -28.41 35.39 51.21
N ALA A 405 -29.69 35.43 50.82
CA ALA A 405 -30.25 34.49 49.85
C ALA A 405 -29.55 34.61 48.47
N LEU A 406 -29.38 35.83 47.96
CA LEU A 406 -28.64 36.09 46.71
C LEU A 406 -27.18 35.61 46.79
N GLN A 407 -26.55 35.75 47.96
CA GLN A 407 -25.17 35.31 48.18
C GLN A 407 -25.06 33.78 48.13
N GLN A 408 -26.02 33.05 48.72
CA GLN A 408 -26.06 31.59 48.60
C GLN A 408 -26.28 31.15 47.15
N GLU A 409 -27.23 31.76 46.45
CA GLU A 409 -27.47 31.46 45.02
C GLU A 409 -26.25 31.74 44.13
N PHE A 410 -25.44 32.73 44.48
CA PHE A 410 -24.19 33.03 43.79
C PHE A 410 -23.15 31.93 44.04
N LEU A 411 -22.98 31.50 45.28
CA LEU A 411 -22.06 30.42 45.64
C LEU A 411 -22.47 29.09 44.98
N ASP A 412 -23.75 28.78 44.93
CA ASP A 412 -24.27 27.59 44.25
C ASP A 412 -23.97 27.63 42.75
N GLU A 413 -24.14 28.79 42.10
CA GLU A 413 -23.82 28.94 40.68
C GLU A 413 -22.30 28.84 40.42
N LYS A 414 -21.47 29.36 41.34
CA LYS A 414 -20.02 29.22 41.28
C LYS A 414 -19.58 27.75 41.35
N ARG A 415 -20.16 26.96 42.26
CA ARG A 415 -19.89 25.52 42.34
C ARG A 415 -20.31 24.79 41.06
N LYS A 416 -21.42 25.18 40.42
CA LYS A 416 -21.81 24.59 39.12
C LYS A 416 -20.78 24.89 38.03
N VAL A 417 -20.25 26.11 37.98
CA VAL A 417 -19.19 26.48 37.02
C VAL A 417 -17.89 25.70 37.28
N GLU A 418 -17.51 25.51 38.54
CA GLU A 418 -16.35 24.69 38.93
C GLU A 418 -16.54 23.24 38.46
N ASN A 419 -17.68 22.61 38.78
CA ASN A 419 -18.00 21.25 38.35
C ASN A 419 -18.03 21.10 36.82
N LEU A 420 -18.67 22.04 36.10
CA LEU A 420 -18.70 22.03 34.63
C LEU A 420 -17.30 22.17 34.03
N ASN A 421 -16.44 23.00 34.63
CA ASN A 421 -15.07 23.20 34.17
C ASN A 421 -14.21 21.94 34.39
N GLU A 422 -14.37 21.25 35.52
CA GLU A 422 -13.72 19.96 35.80
C GLU A 422 -14.15 18.86 34.81
N HIS A 423 -15.46 18.69 34.60
CA HIS A 423 -15.99 17.74 33.61
C HIS A 423 -15.49 18.05 32.19
N LEU A 424 -15.45 19.32 31.82
CA LEU A 424 -14.97 19.76 30.52
C LEU A 424 -13.47 19.49 30.34
N LEU A 425 -12.65 19.62 31.39
CA LEU A 425 -11.24 19.23 31.34
C LEU A 425 -11.06 17.72 31.19
N GLN A 426 -11.85 16.92 31.91
CA GLN A 426 -11.84 15.46 31.81
C GLN A 426 -12.26 14.98 30.41
N GLU A 427 -13.37 15.51 29.88
CA GLU A 427 -13.84 15.22 28.52
C GLU A 427 -12.83 15.66 27.47
N LYS A 428 -12.16 16.81 27.63
CA LYS A 428 -11.05 17.22 26.74
C LYS A 428 -9.87 16.26 26.77
N ALA A 429 -9.51 15.73 27.94
CA ALA A 429 -8.43 14.75 28.06
C ALA A 429 -8.80 13.43 27.37
N ALA A 430 -9.99 12.88 27.68
CA ALA A 430 -10.51 11.66 27.06
C ALA A 430 -10.66 11.80 25.54
N LEU A 431 -11.10 12.98 25.06
CA LEU A 431 -11.21 13.25 23.63
C LEU A 431 -9.84 13.27 22.95
N ARG A 432 -8.80 13.85 23.57
CA ARG A 432 -7.43 13.81 23.02
C ARG A 432 -6.91 12.38 22.90
N GLU A 433 -7.11 11.57 23.93
CA GLU A 433 -6.74 10.14 23.88
C GLU A 433 -7.49 9.42 22.76
N SER A 434 -8.81 9.65 22.64
CA SER A 434 -9.60 9.05 21.57
C SER A 434 -9.15 9.49 20.17
N VAL A 435 -8.82 10.77 19.98
CA VAL A 435 -8.26 11.29 18.71
C VAL A 435 -6.93 10.60 18.39
N GLN A 436 -6.05 10.43 19.37
CA GLN A 436 -4.79 9.72 19.19
C GLN A 436 -5.03 8.27 18.74
N THR A 437 -5.94 7.54 19.41
CA THR A 437 -6.27 6.16 19.00
C THR A 437 -6.83 6.07 17.57
N VAL A 438 -7.63 7.05 17.13
CA VAL A 438 -8.13 7.07 15.75
C VAL A 438 -7.02 7.35 14.75
N ASN A 439 -6.05 8.20 15.09
CA ASN A 439 -4.90 8.46 14.24
C ASN A 439 -3.99 7.21 14.12
N GLU A 440 -3.76 6.49 15.22
CA GLU A 440 -3.06 5.20 15.22
C GLU A 440 -3.78 4.18 14.34
N LEU A 441 -5.10 4.02 14.48
CA LEU A 441 -5.89 3.13 13.65
C LEU A 441 -5.90 3.53 12.16
N LYS A 442 -5.82 4.83 11.86
CA LYS A 442 -5.69 5.32 10.47
C LYS A 442 -4.33 4.98 9.87
N ALA A 443 -3.25 5.15 10.64
CA ALA A 443 -1.91 4.78 10.19
C ALA A 443 -1.83 3.26 9.93
N ASP A 444 -2.34 2.44 10.86
CA ASP A 444 -2.44 0.98 10.68
C ASP A 444 -3.26 0.59 9.45
N LEU A 445 -4.36 1.31 9.21
CA LEU A 445 -5.20 1.10 8.03
C LEU A 445 -4.45 1.43 6.74
N GLN A 446 -3.71 2.54 6.70
CA GLN A 446 -2.88 2.92 5.55
C GLN A 446 -1.83 1.85 5.25
N LEU A 447 -1.10 1.37 6.27
CA LEU A 447 -0.13 0.29 6.11
C LEU A 447 -0.77 -0.99 5.54
N LYS A 448 -1.97 -1.34 5.99
CA LYS A 448 -2.70 -2.50 5.45
C LYS A 448 -3.22 -2.27 4.03
N ASP A 449 -3.63 -1.04 3.70
CA ASP A 449 -4.03 -0.67 2.34
C ASP A 449 -2.83 -0.78 1.38
N ASP A 450 -1.67 -0.25 1.76
CA ASP A 450 -0.44 -0.34 0.97
C ASP A 450 -0.03 -1.80 0.77
N ALA A 451 -0.01 -2.60 1.84
CA ALA A 451 0.25 -4.05 1.75
C ALA A 451 -0.75 -4.79 0.85
N LEU A 452 -2.03 -4.36 0.84
CA LEU A 452 -3.03 -4.92 -0.06
C LEU A 452 -2.75 -4.55 -1.53
N THR A 453 -2.29 -3.32 -1.79
CA THR A 453 -1.88 -2.93 -3.15
C THR A 453 -0.66 -3.71 -3.63
N ASP A 454 0.36 -3.89 -2.78
CA ASP A 454 1.56 -4.68 -3.09
C ASP A 454 1.21 -6.15 -3.39
N THR A 455 0.39 -6.77 -2.52
CA THR A 455 -0.06 -8.16 -2.74
C THR A 455 -0.92 -8.31 -3.99
N THR A 456 -1.68 -7.27 -4.36
CA THR A 456 -2.43 -7.24 -5.63
C THR A 456 -1.48 -7.20 -6.84
N LEU A 457 -0.43 -6.38 -6.80
CA LEU A 457 0.58 -6.32 -7.86
C LEU A 457 1.34 -7.64 -8.03
N VAL A 458 1.77 -8.25 -6.93
CA VAL A 458 2.43 -9.58 -6.94
C VAL A 458 1.50 -10.63 -7.56
N LEU A 459 0.21 -10.59 -7.24
CA LEU A 459 -0.78 -11.48 -7.84
C LEU A 459 -0.89 -11.29 -9.35
N GLN A 460 -0.95 -10.05 -9.83
CA GLN A 460 -0.98 -9.76 -11.28
C GLN A 460 0.27 -10.30 -11.98
N LEU A 461 1.45 -10.15 -11.40
CA LEU A 461 2.68 -10.75 -11.92
C LEU A 461 2.57 -12.27 -12.00
N LYS A 462 2.09 -12.93 -10.95
CA LYS A 462 1.85 -14.39 -10.96
C LYS A 462 0.81 -14.83 -11.99
N GLU A 463 -0.23 -14.03 -12.23
CA GLU A 463 -1.20 -14.28 -13.30
C GLU A 463 -0.54 -14.23 -14.67
N THR A 464 0.33 -13.24 -14.92
CA THR A 464 1.08 -13.14 -16.18
C THR A 464 2.07 -14.30 -16.38
N GLU A 465 2.81 -14.69 -15.35
CA GLU A 465 3.71 -15.87 -15.36
C GLU A 465 2.93 -17.17 -15.62
N LEU A 466 1.73 -17.32 -15.05
CA LEU A 466 0.90 -18.49 -15.30
C LEU A 466 0.41 -18.52 -16.76
N VAL A 467 0.02 -17.37 -17.30
CA VAL A 467 -0.43 -17.24 -18.69
C VAL A 467 0.72 -17.55 -19.67
N SER A 468 1.94 -17.06 -19.43
CA SER A 468 3.10 -17.37 -20.28
C SER A 468 3.42 -18.87 -20.24
N ALA A 469 3.51 -19.47 -19.05
CA ALA A 469 3.75 -20.91 -18.88
C ALA A 469 2.67 -21.77 -19.56
N LYS A 470 1.41 -21.31 -19.54
CA LYS A 470 0.30 -21.97 -20.25
C LYS A 470 0.48 -21.94 -21.76
N LEU A 471 0.91 -20.80 -22.31
CA LEU A 471 1.15 -20.65 -23.76
C LEU A 471 2.32 -21.51 -24.23
N GLU A 472 3.43 -21.52 -23.49
CA GLU A 472 4.59 -22.39 -23.75
C GLU A 472 4.19 -23.86 -23.73
N LEU A 473 3.44 -24.29 -22.70
CA LEU A 473 2.93 -25.66 -22.60
C LEU A 473 2.05 -26.03 -23.80
N GLN A 474 1.19 -25.12 -24.25
CA GLN A 474 0.38 -25.33 -25.46
C GLN A 474 1.27 -25.51 -26.70
N GLN A 475 2.30 -24.67 -26.87
CA GLN A 475 3.24 -24.79 -27.98
C GLN A 475 3.97 -26.14 -27.96
N VAL A 476 4.55 -26.53 -26.81
CA VAL A 476 5.24 -27.83 -26.66
C VAL A 476 4.28 -28.99 -26.95
N LYS A 477 3.03 -28.90 -26.49
CA LYS A 477 2.00 -29.93 -26.77
C LYS A 477 1.66 -30.05 -28.26
N THR A 478 1.54 -28.93 -28.96
CA THR A 478 1.29 -28.94 -30.42
C THR A 478 2.48 -29.54 -31.18
N MET A 479 3.71 -29.16 -30.81
CA MET A 479 4.93 -29.70 -31.39
C MET A 479 5.08 -31.19 -31.13
N PHE A 480 4.82 -31.63 -29.89
CA PHE A 480 4.83 -33.05 -29.51
C PHE A 480 3.84 -33.84 -30.38
N SER A 481 2.61 -33.35 -30.53
CA SER A 481 1.57 -34.00 -31.35
C SER A 481 1.98 -34.10 -32.82
N LEU A 482 2.62 -33.05 -33.36
CA LEU A 482 3.13 -33.04 -34.73
C LEU A 482 4.25 -34.07 -34.93
N VAL A 483 5.25 -34.09 -34.03
CA VAL A 483 6.36 -35.05 -34.10
C VAL A 483 5.86 -36.48 -33.94
N GLN A 484 4.90 -36.72 -33.04
CA GLN A 484 4.27 -38.02 -32.86
C GLN A 484 3.55 -38.51 -34.13
N GLN A 485 2.79 -37.63 -34.79
CA GLN A 485 2.12 -37.95 -36.06
C GLN A 485 3.14 -38.30 -37.16
N ASN A 486 4.17 -37.46 -37.33
CA ASN A 486 5.23 -37.69 -38.32
C ASN A 486 5.99 -39.00 -38.08
N LEU A 487 6.35 -39.30 -36.83
CA LEU A 487 6.96 -40.57 -36.46
C LEU A 487 6.05 -41.75 -36.80
N SER A 488 4.76 -41.68 -36.46
CA SER A 488 3.81 -42.75 -36.79
C SER A 488 3.64 -42.96 -38.30
N ALA A 489 3.73 -41.90 -39.10
CA ALA A 489 3.69 -42.00 -40.56
C ALA A 489 4.97 -42.68 -41.07
N LYS A 490 6.14 -42.26 -40.58
CA LYS A 490 7.43 -42.84 -40.96
C LYS A 490 7.58 -44.29 -40.53
N SER A 491 7.11 -44.68 -39.34
CA SER A 491 7.08 -46.09 -38.92
C SER A 491 6.28 -46.96 -39.90
N ARG A 492 5.12 -46.49 -40.36
CA ARG A 492 4.32 -47.23 -41.35
C ARG A 492 5.01 -47.34 -42.71
N GLU A 493 5.64 -46.26 -43.18
CA GLU A 493 6.44 -46.29 -44.42
C GLU A 493 7.59 -47.29 -44.31
N LEU A 494 8.26 -47.34 -43.15
CA LEU A 494 9.38 -48.24 -42.89
C LEU A 494 8.93 -49.71 -42.79
N GLU A 495 7.80 -49.99 -42.12
CA GLU A 495 7.18 -51.31 -42.09
C GLU A 495 6.84 -51.83 -43.51
N GLN A 496 6.32 -50.95 -44.37
CA GLN A 496 6.05 -51.28 -45.76
C GLN A 496 7.34 -51.56 -46.54
N ALA A 497 8.38 -50.75 -46.36
CA ALA A 497 9.68 -50.96 -47.00
C ALA A 497 10.36 -52.26 -46.54
N ASP A 498 10.31 -52.58 -45.25
CA ASP A 498 10.85 -53.84 -44.71
C ASP A 498 10.10 -55.06 -45.27
N PHE A 499 8.78 -54.99 -45.37
CA PHE A 499 7.98 -56.04 -46.01
C PHE A 499 8.42 -56.28 -47.46
N MET A 500 8.57 -55.23 -48.27
CA MET A 500 9.03 -55.34 -49.66
C MET A 500 10.43 -55.94 -49.76
N VAL A 501 11.36 -55.49 -48.91
CA VAL A 501 12.73 -56.04 -48.86
C VAL A 501 12.73 -57.53 -48.46
N GLN A 502 11.89 -57.94 -47.51
CA GLN A 502 11.76 -59.34 -47.13
C GLN A 502 11.18 -60.21 -48.26
N GLU A 503 10.24 -59.67 -49.05
CA GLU A 503 9.69 -60.35 -50.23
C GLU A 503 10.78 -60.53 -51.29
N LEU A 504 11.50 -59.46 -51.63
CA LEU A 504 12.62 -59.50 -52.57
C LEU A 504 13.73 -60.45 -52.13
N ARG A 505 14.07 -60.51 -50.83
CA ARG A 505 15.01 -61.51 -50.30
C ARG A 505 14.56 -62.94 -50.54
N LYS A 506 13.26 -63.23 -50.36
CA LYS A 506 12.71 -64.58 -50.63
C LYS A 506 12.84 -64.91 -52.12
N GLU A 507 12.54 -63.95 -53.00
CA GLU A 507 12.73 -64.12 -54.44
C GLU A 507 14.19 -64.36 -54.81
N VAL A 508 15.14 -63.60 -54.25
CA VAL A 508 16.59 -63.80 -54.46
C VAL A 508 17.02 -65.20 -54.02
N VAL A 509 16.56 -65.69 -52.86
CA VAL A 509 16.85 -67.06 -52.41
C VAL A 509 16.28 -68.10 -53.37
N GLN A 510 15.04 -67.90 -53.86
CA GLN A 510 14.45 -68.79 -54.86
C GLN A 510 15.26 -68.81 -56.16
N VAL A 511 15.61 -67.64 -56.70
CA VAL A 511 16.45 -67.54 -57.91
C VAL A 511 17.81 -68.21 -57.69
N LYS A 512 18.44 -67.99 -56.54
CA LYS A 512 19.73 -68.62 -56.20
C LYS A 512 19.64 -70.15 -56.14
N THR A 513 18.59 -70.71 -55.53
CA THR A 513 18.40 -72.17 -55.50
C THR A 513 18.10 -72.75 -56.88
N LEU A 514 17.35 -72.03 -57.72
CA LEU A 514 17.13 -72.41 -59.12
C LEU A 514 18.44 -72.40 -59.91
N LEU A 515 19.25 -71.36 -59.75
CA LEU A 515 20.58 -71.28 -60.37
C LEU A 515 21.49 -72.41 -59.90
N GLN A 516 21.58 -72.68 -58.60
CA GLN A 516 22.36 -73.81 -58.07
C GLN A 516 21.88 -75.16 -58.64
N SER A 517 20.57 -75.37 -58.75
CA SER A 517 20.01 -76.57 -59.39
C SER A 517 20.41 -76.70 -60.86
N LYS A 518 20.40 -75.58 -61.60
CA LYS A 518 20.85 -75.52 -62.99
C LYS A 518 22.36 -75.71 -63.13
N GLU A 519 23.17 -75.15 -62.25
CA GLU A 519 24.61 -75.42 -62.17
C GLU A 519 24.90 -76.88 -61.87
N GLU A 520 24.12 -77.53 -61.00
CA GLU A 520 24.21 -78.97 -60.71
C GLU A 520 23.85 -79.81 -61.96
N GLN A 521 22.85 -79.37 -62.73
CA GLN A 521 22.49 -79.99 -64.01
C GLN A 521 23.62 -79.81 -65.03
N LEU A 522 24.19 -78.61 -65.16
CA LEU A 522 25.32 -78.32 -66.04
C LEU A 522 26.55 -79.16 -65.66
N ARG A 523 26.93 -79.20 -64.38
CA ARG A 523 28.05 -80.04 -63.89
C ARG A 523 27.87 -81.51 -64.26
N ARG A 524 26.65 -82.05 -64.16
CA ARG A 524 26.34 -83.43 -64.59
C ARG A 524 26.50 -83.62 -66.09
N VAL A 525 26.02 -82.68 -66.90
CA VAL A 525 26.16 -82.74 -68.37
C VAL A 525 27.63 -82.64 -68.77
N THR A 526 28.41 -81.75 -68.16
CA THR A 526 29.86 -81.64 -68.43
C THR A 526 30.62 -82.90 -68.03
N ALA A 527 30.29 -83.52 -66.89
CA ALA A 527 30.90 -84.79 -66.50
C ALA A 527 30.59 -85.92 -67.49
N LEU A 528 29.34 -86.02 -67.97
CA LEU A 528 28.96 -86.98 -69.01
C LEU A 528 29.68 -86.72 -70.33
N LEU A 529 29.86 -85.45 -70.70
CA LEU A 529 30.63 -85.07 -71.88
C LEU A 529 32.09 -85.52 -71.74
N HIS A 530 32.70 -85.28 -70.57
CA HIS A 530 34.08 -85.70 -70.31
C HIS A 530 34.24 -87.22 -70.35
N GLU A 531 33.29 -87.98 -69.78
CA GLU A 531 33.27 -89.44 -69.88
C GLU A 531 33.19 -89.91 -71.35
N LYS A 532 32.42 -89.20 -72.19
CA LYS A 532 32.35 -89.49 -73.63
C LYS A 532 33.63 -89.12 -74.38
N GLU A 533 34.29 -88.03 -74.02
CA GLU A 533 35.61 -87.65 -74.53
C GLU A 533 36.68 -88.67 -74.14
N GLU A 534 36.66 -89.16 -72.89
CA GLU A 534 37.51 -90.25 -72.44
C GLU A 534 37.25 -91.53 -73.24
N GLN A 535 35.99 -91.90 -73.49
CA GLN A 535 35.64 -93.03 -74.36
C GLN A 535 36.17 -92.86 -75.79
N LEU A 536 36.10 -91.64 -76.36
CA LEU A 536 36.69 -91.33 -77.66
C LEU A 536 38.23 -91.42 -77.64
N SER A 537 38.87 -91.00 -76.56
CA SER A 537 40.33 -91.09 -76.39
C SER A 537 40.80 -92.54 -76.34
N VAL A 538 40.08 -93.42 -75.63
CA VAL A 538 40.37 -94.86 -75.56
C VAL A 538 40.20 -95.52 -76.93
N MET A 539 39.11 -95.25 -77.63
CA MET A 539 38.92 -95.75 -79.01
C MET A 539 40.02 -95.26 -79.96
N ARG A 540 40.56 -94.05 -79.75
CA ARG A 540 41.65 -93.51 -80.55
C ARG A 540 42.97 -94.24 -80.28
N ILE A 541 43.26 -94.58 -79.02
CA ILE A 541 44.42 -95.37 -78.62
C ILE A 541 44.35 -96.79 -79.23
N ASP A 542 43.20 -97.45 -79.17
CA ASP A 542 43.00 -98.79 -79.75
C ASP A 542 43.23 -98.80 -81.28
N LEU A 543 42.85 -97.72 -81.97
CA LEU A 543 43.05 -97.57 -83.41
C LEU A 543 44.55 -97.44 -83.76
N ASP A 544 45.30 -96.69 -82.96
CA ASP A 544 46.73 -96.50 -83.15
C ASP A 544 47.53 -97.79 -82.88
N ASP A 545 47.12 -98.61 -81.91
CA ASP A 545 47.71 -99.93 -81.64
C ASP A 545 47.53 -100.93 -82.80
N SER A 546 46.35 -100.91 -83.45
CA SER A 546 46.10 -101.71 -84.65
C SER A 546 47.00 -101.33 -85.84
N LYS A 547 47.40 -100.05 -85.90
CA LYS A 547 48.27 -99.49 -86.95
C LYS A 547 49.73 -99.95 -86.77
N VAL A 548 50.18 -100.10 -85.53
CA VAL A 548 51.51 -100.62 -85.19
C VAL A 548 51.65 -102.09 -85.59
N GLN A 549 50.62 -102.92 -85.41
CA GLN A 549 50.69 -104.33 -85.83
C GLN A 549 50.78 -104.53 -87.35
N LEU A 550 50.18 -103.64 -88.15
CA LEU A 550 50.33 -103.65 -89.62
C LEU A 550 51.75 -103.30 -90.08
N SER A 551 52.47 -102.45 -89.32
CA SER A 551 53.85 -102.07 -89.61
C SER A 551 54.88 -103.17 -89.29
N MET A 552 54.60 -104.07 -88.35
CA MET A 552 55.47 -105.23 -88.04
C MET A 552 55.44 -106.32 -89.12
N ALA A 553 54.29 -106.53 -89.79
CA ALA A 553 54.16 -107.52 -90.85
C ALA A 553 54.90 -107.13 -92.15
N THR A 554 55.10 -105.83 -92.38
CA THR A 554 55.84 -105.30 -93.54
C THR A 554 57.36 -105.46 -93.37
N SER A 555 57.86 -105.39 -92.12
CA SER A 555 59.30 -105.48 -91.79
C SER A 555 59.93 -106.87 -92.00
N VAL A 556 59.15 -107.96 -91.94
CA VAL A 556 59.68 -109.34 -92.11
C VAL A 556 59.90 -109.70 -93.60
N VAL A 557 59.18 -109.05 -94.52
CA VAL A 557 59.29 -109.29 -95.96
C VAL A 557 60.53 -108.59 -96.57
N GLU A 558 60.99 -107.49 -95.97
CA GLU A 558 62.18 -106.76 -96.43
C GLU A 558 63.50 -107.46 -96.02
N GLN A 559 63.54 -108.24 -94.93
CA GLN A 559 64.74 -108.91 -94.41
C GLN A 559 65.28 -110.07 -95.28
N ILE A 560 64.45 -110.74 -96.08
CA ILE A 560 64.88 -111.85 -96.97
C ILE A 560 65.55 -111.34 -98.26
N SER A 561 65.22 -110.12 -98.70
CA SER A 561 65.73 -109.54 -99.96
C SER A 561 67.09 -108.82 -99.82
N ALA A 562 67.51 -108.51 -98.58
CA ALA A 562 68.69 -107.69 -98.28
C ALA A 562 69.99 -108.49 -97.99
N LEU A 563 69.91 -109.78 -97.65
CA LEU A 563 71.09 -110.60 -97.27
C LEU A 563 71.88 -111.22 -98.45
N SER A 564 71.39 -111.14 -99.69
CA SER A 564 72.06 -111.69 -100.89
C SER A 564 72.84 -110.66 -101.73
N ARG A 565 72.91 -109.37 -101.31
CA ARG A 565 73.42 -108.30 -102.18
C ARG A 565 74.52 -107.40 -101.60
N ALA A 566 75.05 -107.64 -100.40
CA ALA A 566 76.05 -106.74 -99.81
C ALA A 566 77.03 -107.41 -98.82
N LEU A 567 77.63 -108.54 -99.23
CA LEU A 567 78.86 -109.10 -98.62
C LEU A 567 80.09 -108.92 -99.56
N VAL A 568 79.94 -108.12 -100.61
CA VAL A 568 81.01 -107.65 -101.50
C VAL A 568 81.08 -106.13 -101.33
N ASP A 569 82.17 -105.63 -100.78
CA ASP A 569 82.47 -104.20 -100.59
C ASP A 569 82.04 -103.60 -99.25
N SER A 570 82.71 -104.16 -98.25
CA SER A 570 82.95 -103.66 -96.90
C SER A 570 83.57 -102.26 -96.81
N ALA A 571 82.92 -101.40 -96.01
CA ALA A 571 83.48 -100.70 -94.84
C ALA A 571 84.72 -99.78 -94.99
N LYS A 572 84.51 -98.45 -94.83
CA LYS A 572 85.11 -97.63 -93.73
C LYS A 572 84.76 -96.11 -93.79
N ARG A 573 84.30 -95.60 -92.61
CA ARG A 573 84.24 -94.18 -92.10
C ARG A 573 83.13 -93.28 -92.69
N GLY A 574 82.46 -92.35 -91.97
CA GLY A 574 82.48 -91.82 -90.59
C GLY A 574 81.86 -90.39 -90.54
N THR A 575 81.40 -89.92 -89.35
CA THR A 575 81.01 -88.52 -88.93
C THR A 575 79.67 -87.95 -89.47
N ALA A 576 78.86 -87.08 -88.81
CA ALA A 576 78.93 -86.11 -87.70
C ALA A 576 77.48 -85.79 -87.19
N ALA A 577 77.17 -85.51 -85.90
CA ALA A 577 77.11 -84.23 -85.16
C ALA A 577 75.78 -83.41 -85.20
N GLY A 578 75.42 -82.83 -84.03
CA GLY A 578 74.53 -81.67 -83.78
C GLY A 578 73.13 -82.02 -83.22
N ASN A 579 72.43 -81.25 -82.38
CA ASN A 579 72.57 -80.10 -81.46
C ASN A 579 71.14 -79.88 -80.89
N ASP A 580 70.93 -79.22 -79.73
CA ASP A 580 69.70 -78.42 -79.45
C ASP A 580 69.86 -77.58 -78.17
N GLU A 581 70.12 -76.27 -78.36
CA GLU A 581 70.30 -75.22 -77.34
C GLU A 581 69.11 -74.23 -77.27
N GLU A 582 67.90 -74.62 -77.68
CA GLU A 582 66.76 -73.68 -77.83
C GLU A 582 65.77 -73.65 -76.63
N SER A 583 65.94 -74.54 -75.64
CA SER A 583 64.98 -74.70 -74.53
C SER A 583 65.26 -73.84 -73.28
N VAL A 584 66.44 -73.22 -73.16
CA VAL A 584 66.85 -72.52 -71.92
C VAL A 584 66.51 -71.01 -71.96
N LEU A 585 66.45 -70.39 -73.15
CA LEU A 585 66.22 -68.94 -73.29
C LEU A 585 64.75 -68.50 -73.16
N VAL A 586 63.80 -69.40 -73.42
CA VAL A 586 62.35 -69.10 -73.31
C VAL A 586 61.88 -69.15 -71.86
N GLN A 587 62.47 -70.04 -71.04
CA GLN A 587 62.10 -70.22 -69.64
C GLN A 587 62.56 -69.05 -68.76
N THR A 588 63.77 -68.52 -69.02
CA THR A 588 64.32 -67.36 -68.30
C THR A 588 63.59 -66.05 -68.61
N ASN A 589 62.99 -65.92 -69.80
CA ASN A 589 62.24 -64.71 -70.17
C ASN A 589 60.86 -64.66 -69.48
N LEU A 590 60.17 -65.78 -69.34
CA LEU A 590 58.85 -65.85 -68.70
C LEU A 590 58.91 -65.51 -67.19
N GLU A 591 59.99 -65.92 -66.52
CA GLU A 591 60.24 -65.63 -65.10
C GLU A 591 60.59 -64.15 -64.85
N LEU A 592 61.22 -63.46 -65.81
CA LEU A 592 61.50 -62.03 -65.71
C LEU A 592 60.24 -61.16 -65.88
N PHE A 593 59.32 -61.55 -66.78
CA PHE A 593 58.06 -60.82 -66.97
C PHE A 593 57.08 -60.98 -65.79
N SER A 594 57.03 -62.15 -65.16
CA SER A 594 56.20 -62.36 -63.96
C SER A 594 56.76 -61.62 -62.74
N ALA A 595 58.08 -61.60 -62.56
CA ALA A 595 58.73 -60.82 -61.51
C ALA A 595 58.49 -59.31 -61.67
N ASN A 596 58.63 -58.77 -62.89
CA ASN A 596 58.37 -57.34 -63.16
C ASN A 596 56.91 -56.94 -62.94
N ARG A 597 55.95 -57.81 -63.27
CA ARG A 597 54.53 -57.54 -63.00
C ARG A 597 54.22 -57.50 -61.50
N SER A 598 54.81 -58.41 -60.73
CA SER A 598 54.65 -58.44 -59.26
C SER A 598 55.28 -57.21 -58.58
N LEU A 599 56.39 -56.70 -59.11
CA LEU A 599 57.03 -55.48 -58.62
C LEU A 599 56.16 -54.24 -58.90
N LEU A 600 55.57 -54.14 -60.09
CA LEU A 600 54.70 -53.01 -60.46
C LEU A 600 53.41 -52.98 -59.63
N GLU A 601 52.78 -54.13 -59.38
CA GLU A 601 51.59 -54.22 -58.51
C GLU A 601 51.91 -53.82 -57.06
N ARG A 602 53.10 -54.19 -56.56
CA ARG A 602 53.58 -53.77 -55.23
C ARG A 602 53.88 -52.28 -55.17
N GLU A 603 54.41 -51.70 -56.24
CA GLU A 603 54.71 -50.27 -56.34
C GLU A 603 53.43 -49.42 -56.36
N LEU A 604 52.41 -49.85 -57.12
CA LEU A 604 51.09 -49.20 -57.14
C LEU A 604 50.36 -49.30 -55.79
N GLN A 605 50.45 -50.44 -55.10
CA GLN A 605 49.91 -50.56 -53.73
C GLN A 605 50.62 -49.62 -52.76
N LEU A 606 51.95 -49.51 -52.84
CA LEU A 606 52.71 -48.58 -52.00
C LEU A 606 52.34 -47.12 -52.29
N GLN A 607 52.13 -46.74 -53.55
CA GLN A 607 51.64 -45.40 -53.92
C GLN A 607 50.25 -45.13 -53.34
N HIS A 608 49.32 -46.06 -53.45
CA HIS A 608 47.97 -45.89 -52.88
C HIS A 608 48.00 -45.76 -51.35
N TYR A 609 48.86 -46.53 -50.67
CA TYR A 609 49.05 -46.37 -49.22
C TYR A 609 49.72 -45.04 -48.86
N GLN A 610 50.62 -44.51 -49.68
CA GLN A 610 51.24 -43.21 -49.49
C GLN A 610 50.24 -42.06 -49.72
N GLU A 611 49.44 -42.12 -50.78
CA GLU A 611 48.37 -41.13 -51.05
C GLU A 611 47.35 -41.11 -49.91
N LYS A 612 46.89 -42.29 -49.48
CA LYS A 612 45.97 -42.41 -48.35
C LYS A 612 46.60 -41.94 -47.02
N ALA A 613 47.92 -42.11 -46.84
CA ALA A 613 48.62 -41.59 -45.67
C ALA A 613 48.70 -40.05 -45.69
N ILE A 614 48.89 -39.45 -46.87
CA ILE A 614 48.89 -38.00 -47.05
C ILE A 614 47.48 -37.42 -46.84
N GLU A 615 46.44 -38.02 -47.41
CA GLU A 615 45.05 -37.59 -47.19
C GLU A 615 44.65 -37.65 -45.71
N ASN A 616 45.03 -38.72 -45.00
CA ASN A 616 44.80 -38.83 -43.56
C ASN A 616 45.64 -37.84 -42.75
N ALA A 617 46.81 -37.41 -43.23
CA ALA A 617 47.61 -36.38 -42.58
C ALA A 617 46.96 -35.00 -42.72
N ILE A 618 46.44 -34.67 -43.91
CA ILE A 618 45.73 -33.41 -44.17
C ILE A 618 44.46 -33.32 -43.32
N LEU A 619 43.65 -34.39 -43.28
CA LEU A 619 42.44 -34.42 -42.44
C LEU A 619 42.74 -34.29 -40.94
N ARG A 620 43.88 -34.80 -40.48
CA ARG A 620 44.31 -34.62 -39.08
C ARG A 620 44.73 -33.18 -38.81
N GLU A 621 45.47 -32.57 -39.73
CA GLU A 621 45.89 -31.16 -39.63
C GLU A 621 44.68 -30.22 -39.64
N GLU A 622 43.66 -30.49 -40.46
CA GLU A 622 42.40 -29.74 -40.47
C GLU A 622 41.65 -29.86 -39.13
N VAL A 623 41.53 -31.08 -38.59
CA VAL A 623 40.89 -31.30 -37.29
C VAL A 623 41.69 -30.67 -36.14
N GLU A 624 43.03 -30.73 -36.19
CA GLU A 624 43.91 -30.06 -35.22
C GLU A 624 43.73 -28.53 -35.29
N ALA A 625 43.64 -27.94 -36.48
CA ALA A 625 43.39 -26.51 -36.66
C ALA A 625 41.99 -26.09 -36.16
N GLU A 626 40.95 -26.89 -36.41
CA GLU A 626 39.60 -26.63 -35.88
C GLU A 626 39.58 -26.72 -34.34
N LEU A 627 40.29 -27.69 -33.76
CA LEU A 627 40.42 -27.82 -32.31
C LEU A 627 41.17 -26.64 -31.69
N GLU A 628 42.25 -26.15 -32.33
CA GLU A 628 42.96 -24.95 -31.89
C GLU A 628 42.05 -23.71 -31.95
N ALA A 629 41.30 -23.52 -33.04
CA ALA A 629 40.35 -22.41 -33.17
C ALA A 629 39.25 -22.46 -32.09
N VAL A 630 38.70 -23.64 -31.79
CA VAL A 630 37.71 -23.80 -30.71
C VAL A 630 38.35 -23.53 -29.34
N GLN A 631 39.58 -23.97 -29.11
CA GLN A 631 40.29 -23.67 -27.86
C GLN A 631 40.57 -22.17 -27.69
N GLU A 632 40.92 -21.47 -28.76
CA GLU A 632 41.12 -20.02 -28.73
C GLU A 632 39.80 -19.28 -28.46
N CYS A 633 38.72 -19.69 -29.11
CA CYS A 633 37.38 -19.13 -28.87
C CYS A 633 36.90 -19.38 -27.43
N LEU A 634 37.22 -20.54 -26.84
CA LEU A 634 36.96 -20.80 -25.42
C LEU A 634 37.79 -19.91 -24.50
N ARG A 635 39.08 -19.70 -24.81
CA ARG A 635 39.94 -18.78 -24.02
C ARG A 635 39.44 -17.34 -24.09
N GLU A 636 38.97 -16.89 -25.25
CA GLU A 636 38.35 -15.56 -25.40
C GLU A 636 37.09 -15.44 -24.53
N LYS A 637 36.21 -16.45 -24.55
CA LYS A 637 35.00 -16.45 -23.71
C LYS A 637 35.31 -16.52 -22.22
N ASP A 638 36.32 -17.29 -21.82
CA ASP A 638 36.80 -17.33 -20.43
C ASP A 638 37.37 -15.97 -20.00
N ASN A 639 38.11 -15.28 -20.87
CA ASN A 639 38.62 -13.93 -20.60
C ASN A 639 37.49 -12.88 -20.51
N GLU A 640 36.50 -12.94 -21.40
CA GLU A 640 35.29 -12.10 -21.32
C GLU A 640 34.55 -12.33 -20.01
N LEU A 641 34.41 -13.60 -19.59
CA LEU A 641 33.74 -13.95 -18.34
C LEU A 641 34.52 -13.42 -17.13
N ILE A 642 35.86 -13.54 -17.12
CA ILE A 642 36.71 -12.95 -16.08
C ILE A 642 36.53 -11.42 -16.04
N SER A 643 36.54 -10.75 -17.19
CA SER A 643 36.32 -9.31 -17.26
C SER A 643 34.94 -8.89 -16.72
N VAL A 644 33.88 -9.65 -17.04
CA VAL A 644 32.54 -9.41 -16.49
C VAL A 644 32.50 -9.67 -14.99
N GLN A 645 33.20 -10.69 -14.50
CA GLN A 645 33.31 -10.96 -13.05
C GLN A 645 34.06 -9.85 -12.32
N GLU A 646 35.13 -9.32 -12.88
CA GLU A 646 35.88 -8.18 -12.32
C GLU A 646 35.02 -6.91 -12.30
N ALA A 647 34.29 -6.62 -13.38
CA ALA A 647 33.37 -5.49 -13.45
C ALA A 647 32.22 -5.63 -12.42
N LEU A 648 31.67 -6.84 -12.26
CA LEU A 648 30.66 -7.12 -11.24
C LEU A 648 31.22 -6.93 -9.83
N ALA A 649 32.43 -7.43 -9.55
CA ALA A 649 33.08 -7.26 -8.26
C ALA A 649 33.37 -5.78 -7.94
N GLN A 650 33.74 -4.99 -8.95
CA GLN A 650 33.90 -3.54 -8.82
C GLN A 650 32.56 -2.86 -8.49
N LYS A 651 31.47 -3.24 -9.17
CA LYS A 651 30.12 -2.70 -8.88
C LYS A 651 29.63 -3.10 -7.49
N GLU A 652 29.92 -4.32 -7.04
CA GLU A 652 29.63 -4.75 -5.68
C GLU A 652 30.42 -3.96 -4.63
N ALA A 653 31.68 -3.60 -4.93
CA ALA A 653 32.49 -2.76 -4.05
C ALA A 653 31.94 -1.32 -3.98
N GLU A 654 31.56 -0.73 -5.11
CA GLU A 654 30.90 0.58 -5.18
C GLU A 654 29.59 0.58 -4.37
N LEU A 655 28.75 -0.45 -4.52
CA LEU A 655 27.51 -0.59 -3.75
C LEU A 655 27.78 -0.69 -2.24
N LYS A 656 28.80 -1.45 -1.83
CA LYS A 656 29.20 -1.53 -0.41
C LYS A 656 29.66 -0.18 0.13
N GLU A 657 30.39 0.60 -0.66
CA GLU A 657 30.80 1.94 -0.27
C GLU A 657 29.61 2.90 -0.15
N VAL A 658 28.67 2.85 -1.10
CA VAL A 658 27.43 3.63 -1.05
C VAL A 658 26.61 3.26 0.19
N LEU A 659 26.44 1.97 0.47
CA LEU A 659 25.76 1.52 1.68
C LEU A 659 26.46 2.01 2.95
N ALA A 660 27.79 1.93 3.02
CA ALA A 660 28.55 2.45 4.15
C ALA A 660 28.40 3.97 4.34
N ARG A 661 28.30 4.74 3.24
CA ARG A 661 28.01 6.18 3.28
C ARG A 661 26.59 6.46 3.77
N TRP A 662 25.60 5.66 3.35
CA TRP A 662 24.23 5.76 3.84
C TRP A 662 24.14 5.45 5.33
N ASP A 663 24.77 4.36 5.79
CA ASP A 663 24.83 4.00 7.22
C ASP A 663 25.51 5.09 8.07
N ALA A 664 26.55 5.74 7.53
CA ALA A 664 27.20 6.86 8.20
C ALA A 664 26.26 8.07 8.32
N ARG A 665 25.52 8.38 7.26
CA ARG A 665 24.57 9.50 7.23
C ARG A 665 23.35 9.26 8.12
N GLU A 666 22.87 8.01 8.18
CA GLU A 666 21.82 7.61 9.12
C GLU A 666 22.27 7.82 10.57
N LYS A 667 23.48 7.39 10.92
CA LYS A 667 24.07 7.63 12.25
C LYS A 667 24.27 9.11 12.56
N GLU A 668 24.60 9.94 11.56
CA GLU A 668 24.68 11.39 11.74
C GLU A 668 23.30 11.99 12.02
N LEU A 669 22.27 11.57 11.28
CA LEU A 669 20.89 12.01 11.50
C LEU A 669 20.36 11.57 12.87
N GLU A 670 20.69 10.36 13.32
CA GLU A 670 20.37 9.89 14.67
C GLU A 670 21.01 10.79 15.73
N ARG A 671 22.29 11.16 15.57
CA ARG A 671 22.97 12.09 16.49
C ARG A 671 22.33 13.47 16.48
N PHE A 672 22.00 14.02 15.31
CA PHE A 672 21.27 15.29 15.21
C PHE A 672 19.90 15.21 15.89
N GLY A 673 19.18 14.10 15.73
CA GLY A 673 17.93 13.86 16.44
C GLY A 673 18.09 13.85 17.96
N GLU A 674 19.14 13.18 18.47
CA GLU A 674 19.46 13.18 19.90
C GLU A 674 19.85 14.57 20.42
N GLU A 675 20.60 15.35 19.65
CA GLU A 675 20.99 16.73 19.97
C GLU A 675 19.78 17.65 20.03
N LEU A 676 18.88 17.59 19.04
CA LEU A 676 17.62 18.35 19.03
C LEU A 676 16.73 17.99 20.23
N VAL A 677 16.67 16.71 20.61
CA VAL A 677 15.92 16.28 21.80
C VAL A 677 16.55 16.82 23.08
N LYS A 678 17.89 16.88 23.17
CA LYS A 678 18.59 17.49 24.31
C LYS A 678 18.34 19.00 24.37
N GLU A 679 18.36 19.68 23.24
CA GLU A 679 18.13 21.12 23.13
C GLU A 679 16.67 21.50 23.44
N ALA A 680 15.71 20.73 22.92
CA ALA A 680 14.30 20.88 23.27
C ALA A 680 14.04 20.68 24.78
N LYS A 681 14.71 19.70 25.40
CA LYS A 681 14.67 19.50 26.87
C LYS A 681 15.30 20.68 27.62
N ALA A 682 16.40 21.25 27.12
CA ALA A 682 17.04 22.42 27.70
C ALA A 682 16.14 23.67 27.61
N LEU A 683 15.50 23.90 26.46
CA LEU A 683 14.52 24.99 26.28
C LEU A 683 13.29 24.80 27.17
N THR A 684 12.81 23.57 27.32
CA THR A 684 11.70 23.25 28.24
C THR A 684 12.08 23.51 29.69
N ALA A 685 13.32 23.17 30.08
CA ALA A 685 13.85 23.47 31.42
C ALA A 685 14.03 24.98 31.67
N LEU A 686 14.47 25.73 30.66
CA LEU A 686 14.56 27.19 30.70
C LEU A 686 13.17 27.84 30.86
N ARG A 687 12.18 27.31 30.13
CA ARG A 687 10.78 27.74 30.22
C ARG A 687 10.18 27.46 31.59
N SER A 688 10.49 26.31 32.20
CA SER A 688 10.07 26.03 33.59
C SER A 688 10.81 26.92 34.61
N PHE A 689 12.09 27.21 34.40
CA PHE A 689 12.87 28.07 35.31
C PHE A 689 12.36 29.53 35.29
N LEU A 690 11.95 30.04 34.12
CA LEU A 690 11.28 31.33 34.00
C LEU A 690 9.88 31.34 34.63
N GLN A 691 9.18 30.20 34.58
CA GLN A 691 7.86 30.05 35.20
C GLN A 691 7.94 29.99 36.74
N GLU A 692 9.01 29.40 37.30
CA GLU A 692 9.29 29.36 38.74
C GLU A 692 9.86 30.67 39.32
N GLY A 693 10.36 31.59 38.48
CA GLY A 693 10.81 32.92 38.89
C GLY A 693 9.68 33.96 39.10
N SER A 694 8.42 33.58 38.86
CA SER A 694 7.29 34.51 38.68
C SER A 694 6.53 34.93 39.96
N GLU A 695 7.13 34.83 41.14
CA GLU A 695 6.46 35.27 42.38
C GLU A 695 6.71 36.74 42.79
N SER A 696 7.41 37.56 41.99
CA SER A 696 7.49 39.00 42.32
C SER A 696 7.76 39.96 41.16
N SER A 697 6.80 40.86 40.98
CA SER A 697 6.83 42.20 40.37
C SER A 697 6.70 42.33 38.85
N SER A 698 5.66 43.08 38.51
CA SER A 698 5.14 43.48 37.20
C SER A 698 6.12 44.26 36.32
N SER A 699 5.91 44.12 35.01
CA SER A 699 6.35 44.96 33.88
C SER A 699 7.73 44.70 33.23
N GLN A 700 8.52 43.73 33.70
CA GLN A 700 9.66 43.19 32.93
C GLN A 700 9.34 41.87 32.19
N ASP A 701 8.31 41.14 32.61
CA ASP A 701 7.94 39.84 32.01
C ASP A 701 7.41 39.96 30.58
N ALA A 702 6.68 41.03 30.24
CA ALA A 702 6.19 41.24 28.86
C ALA A 702 7.35 41.49 27.88
N ILE A 703 8.41 42.17 28.32
CA ILE A 703 9.61 42.41 27.50
C ILE A 703 10.43 41.13 27.38
N ALA A 704 10.47 40.28 28.41
CA ALA A 704 11.18 39.01 28.38
C ALA A 704 10.47 37.95 27.50
N THR A 705 9.14 37.90 27.50
CA THR A 705 8.38 37.04 26.59
C THR A 705 8.49 37.51 25.15
N ASP A 706 8.39 38.81 24.90
CA ASP A 706 8.54 39.36 23.55
C ASP A 706 9.95 39.14 23.01
N VAL A 707 11.00 39.23 23.84
CA VAL A 707 12.39 38.92 23.44
C VAL A 707 12.60 37.43 23.17
N LEU A 708 11.95 36.54 23.94
CA LEU A 708 12.01 35.10 23.69
C LEU A 708 11.23 34.69 22.45
N ASP A 709 10.07 35.30 22.19
CA ASP A 709 9.30 35.06 20.97
C ASP A 709 10.05 35.59 19.73
N LEU A 710 10.84 36.67 19.88
CA LEU A 710 11.73 37.18 18.84
C LEU A 710 12.96 36.28 18.60
N GLU A 711 13.54 35.71 19.65
CA GLU A 711 14.65 34.75 19.53
C GLU A 711 14.16 33.40 18.97
N VAL A 712 12.94 32.97 19.30
CA VAL A 712 12.29 31.80 18.70
C VAL A 712 12.02 32.06 17.21
N ALA A 713 11.46 33.21 16.85
CA ALA A 713 11.25 33.57 15.44
C ALA A 713 12.58 33.67 14.67
N LYS A 714 13.65 34.13 15.31
CA LYS A 714 14.99 34.19 14.72
C LYS A 714 15.62 32.80 14.56
N LEU A 715 15.49 31.91 15.53
CA LEU A 715 15.96 30.53 15.44
C LEU A 715 15.13 29.72 14.42
N GLU A 716 13.84 29.99 14.27
CA GLU A 716 13.01 29.44 13.20
C GLU A 716 13.43 29.97 11.83
N ALA A 717 13.76 31.26 11.72
CA ALA A 717 14.32 31.85 10.50
C ALA A 717 15.70 31.25 10.15
N GLU A 718 16.58 31.05 11.13
CA GLU A 718 17.90 30.43 10.93
C GLU A 718 17.77 28.94 10.58
N SER A 719 16.85 28.21 11.21
CA SER A 719 16.51 26.81 10.89
C SER A 719 15.98 26.67 9.46
N THR A 720 15.06 27.53 9.05
CA THR A 720 14.52 27.52 7.69
C THR A 720 15.57 27.92 6.66
N LEU A 721 16.47 28.86 6.99
CA LEU A 721 17.58 29.25 6.12
C LEU A 721 18.61 28.11 5.98
N CYS A 722 18.95 27.41 7.06
CA CYS A 722 19.79 26.20 7.02
C CYS A 722 19.14 25.06 6.20
N ALA A 723 17.81 24.87 6.33
CA ALA A 723 17.08 23.88 5.55
C ALA A 723 17.08 24.22 4.05
N LEU A 724 16.86 25.50 3.71
CA LEU A 724 16.94 26.02 2.33
C LEU A 724 18.34 25.90 1.76
N GLN A 725 19.38 26.14 2.58
CA GLN A 725 20.77 26.01 2.17
C GLN A 725 21.14 24.54 1.93
N SER A 726 20.63 23.60 2.74
CA SER A 726 20.79 22.16 2.49
C SER A 726 20.05 21.70 1.22
N LEU A 727 18.89 22.27 0.93
CA LEU A 727 18.14 22.01 -0.30
C LEU A 727 18.85 22.58 -1.52
N ALA A 728 19.46 23.75 -1.39
CA ALA A 728 20.32 24.34 -2.42
C ALA A 728 21.55 23.47 -2.66
N ASP A 729 22.22 22.98 -1.61
CA ASP A 729 23.38 22.07 -1.73
C ASP A 729 22.99 20.72 -2.35
N LEU A 730 21.83 20.16 -1.99
CA LEU A 730 21.30 18.94 -2.62
C LEU A 730 20.94 19.17 -4.09
N SER A 731 20.41 20.35 -4.43
CA SER A 731 20.14 20.72 -5.82
C SER A 731 21.43 20.89 -6.62
N GLN A 732 22.47 21.46 -6.01
CA GLN A 732 23.80 21.63 -6.59
C GLN A 732 24.45 20.25 -6.83
N GLN A 733 24.38 19.33 -5.87
CA GLN A 733 24.88 17.95 -6.03
C GLN A 733 24.11 17.16 -7.10
N LEU A 734 22.80 17.38 -7.23
CA LEU A 734 22.00 16.78 -8.30
C LEU A 734 22.40 17.31 -9.68
N VAL A 735 22.71 18.60 -9.77
CA VAL A 735 23.21 19.24 -11.00
C VAL A 735 24.63 18.76 -11.32
N ASP A 736 25.54 18.72 -10.34
CA ASP A 736 26.92 18.28 -10.52
C ASP A 736 27.00 16.77 -10.87
N ASN A 737 26.14 15.93 -10.29
CA ASN A 737 26.02 14.51 -10.65
C ASN A 737 25.40 14.29 -12.04
N SER A 738 24.63 15.27 -12.57
CA SER A 738 24.08 15.21 -13.93
C SER A 738 25.05 15.70 -15.01
N VAL A 739 26.08 16.46 -14.63
CA VAL A 739 27.11 16.98 -15.54
C VAL A 739 28.34 16.07 -15.60
N GLY A 740 28.50 15.12 -14.66
CA GLY A 740 29.63 14.19 -14.60
C GLY A 740 29.58 12.95 -15.49
N GLU A 741 28.48 12.65 -16.17
CA GLU A 741 28.41 11.58 -17.17
C GLU A 741 28.80 12.10 -18.56
N GLU A 742 30.09 12.44 -18.73
CA GLU A 742 30.67 12.49 -20.08
C GLU A 742 30.68 11.07 -20.64
N MET A 743 29.90 10.87 -21.70
CA MET A 743 29.90 9.67 -22.53
C MET A 743 31.31 9.39 -23.05
N GLU A 744 31.99 8.40 -22.49
CA GLU A 744 33.10 7.74 -23.16
C GLU A 744 32.56 6.79 -24.24
N ASP A 745 32.91 7.09 -25.48
CA ASP A 745 32.65 6.33 -26.70
C ASP A 745 33.01 4.84 -26.55
N TYR A 746 31.99 3.98 -26.42
CA TYR A 746 32.11 2.57 -26.79
C TYR A 746 31.26 2.27 -28.03
N ASN A 747 31.97 2.29 -29.16
CA ASN A 747 31.50 1.93 -30.48
C ASN A 747 31.27 0.40 -30.55
N VAL A 748 30.01 -0.03 -30.43
CA VAL A 748 29.57 -1.38 -30.83
C VAL A 748 28.54 -1.24 -31.94
N SER A 749 29.02 -1.42 -33.17
CA SER A 749 28.18 -1.67 -34.35
C SER A 749 27.50 -3.03 -34.21
N SER A 750 26.16 -3.05 -34.11
CA SER A 750 25.32 -3.93 -34.94
C SER A 750 23.82 -3.82 -34.65
N THR A 751 23.06 -3.65 -35.74
CA THR A 751 21.65 -4.00 -36.01
C THR A 751 20.54 -3.14 -35.41
N THR A 752 20.05 -2.23 -36.26
CA THR A 752 18.85 -1.39 -36.16
C THR A 752 17.58 -2.13 -36.61
N GLU A 753 16.53 -2.10 -35.79
CA GLU A 753 15.12 -1.92 -36.23
C GLU A 753 14.15 -1.53 -35.08
N ASP A 754 14.57 -1.57 -33.80
CA ASP A 754 13.71 -1.20 -32.65
C ASP A 754 14.00 0.20 -32.03
N ALA A 755 14.85 1.02 -32.65
CA ALA A 755 15.31 2.28 -32.06
C ALA A 755 14.31 3.46 -32.15
N ASP A 756 13.32 3.43 -33.04
CA ASP A 756 12.43 4.59 -33.26
C ASP A 756 11.40 4.79 -32.13
N TYR A 757 10.94 3.72 -31.47
CA TYR A 757 9.93 3.84 -30.39
C TYR A 757 10.52 4.31 -29.05
N VAL A 758 11.80 4.02 -28.81
CA VAL A 758 12.51 4.41 -27.57
C VAL A 758 12.98 5.87 -27.66
N VAL A 759 13.41 6.32 -28.83
CA VAL A 759 13.84 7.72 -29.05
C VAL A 759 12.67 8.70 -28.97
N GLU A 760 11.46 8.30 -29.40
CA GLU A 760 10.26 9.14 -29.32
C GLU A 760 9.72 9.26 -27.88
N GLY A 761 9.82 8.18 -27.08
CA GLY A 761 9.51 8.19 -25.65
C GLY A 761 10.51 9.00 -24.82
N LEU A 762 11.81 8.91 -25.14
CA LEU A 762 12.86 9.71 -24.49
C LEU A 762 12.77 11.20 -24.86
N LYS A 763 12.35 11.53 -26.10
CA LYS A 763 12.03 12.93 -26.48
C LYS A 763 10.82 13.46 -25.71
N GLY A 764 9.78 12.66 -25.52
CA GLY A 764 8.61 13.03 -24.70
C GLY A 764 8.99 13.31 -23.25
N GLN A 765 9.81 12.44 -22.65
CA GLN A 765 10.29 12.61 -21.27
C GLN A 765 11.27 13.78 -21.10
N LEU A 766 12.08 14.10 -22.13
CA LEU A 766 12.97 15.26 -22.10
C LEU A 766 12.17 16.58 -22.18
N VAL A 767 11.12 16.63 -23.00
CA VAL A 767 10.23 17.80 -23.12
C VAL A 767 9.39 17.98 -21.85
N GLU A 768 8.93 16.89 -21.22
CA GLU A 768 8.25 16.96 -19.91
C GLU A 768 9.19 17.43 -18.79
N LYS A 769 10.48 17.07 -18.84
CA LYS A 769 11.48 17.56 -17.89
C LYS A 769 11.87 19.01 -18.12
N GLU A 770 12.02 19.47 -19.37
CA GLU A 770 12.26 20.88 -19.69
C GLU A 770 11.08 21.76 -19.26
N THR A 771 9.84 21.33 -19.51
CA THR A 771 8.64 22.06 -19.06
C THR A 771 8.49 22.07 -17.54
N ALA A 772 8.87 20.99 -16.85
CA ALA A 772 8.92 20.97 -15.39
C ALA A 772 10.01 21.90 -14.82
N LEU A 773 11.18 21.97 -15.45
CA LEU A 773 12.26 22.92 -15.09
C LEU A 773 11.87 24.38 -15.33
N GLU A 774 11.11 24.65 -16.39
CA GLU A 774 10.65 25.99 -16.70
C GLU A 774 9.56 26.44 -15.71
N LEU A 775 8.69 25.52 -15.27
CA LEU A 775 7.71 25.77 -14.20
C LEU A 775 8.38 26.01 -12.84
N THR A 776 9.41 25.23 -12.48
CA THR A 776 10.12 25.44 -11.21
C THR A 776 10.91 26.75 -11.22
N LYS A 777 11.51 27.11 -12.37
CA LYS A 777 12.17 28.41 -12.53
C LYS A 777 11.19 29.58 -12.39
N ASN A 778 10.02 29.50 -13.02
CA ASN A 778 8.97 30.53 -12.88
C ASN A 778 8.47 30.64 -11.43
N ALA A 779 8.30 29.51 -10.73
CA ALA A 779 7.90 29.51 -9.33
C ALA A 779 8.99 30.11 -8.41
N LEU A 780 10.26 29.88 -8.73
CA LEU A 780 11.40 30.46 -8.00
C LEU A 780 11.52 31.97 -8.25
N ASP A 781 11.27 32.43 -9.47
CA ASP A 781 11.23 33.85 -9.85
C ASP A 781 10.04 34.57 -9.19
N GLU A 782 8.90 33.90 -9.06
CA GLU A 782 7.75 34.41 -8.30
C GLU A 782 8.04 34.48 -6.80
N LEU A 783 8.65 33.44 -6.23
CA LEU A 783 9.05 33.42 -4.82
C LEU A 783 10.06 34.52 -4.52
N THR A 784 11.13 34.65 -5.30
CA THR A 784 12.14 35.71 -5.13
C THR A 784 11.53 37.10 -5.27
N ARG A 785 10.63 37.31 -6.22
CA ARG A 785 9.88 38.59 -6.33
C ARG A 785 9.00 38.85 -5.12
N LEU A 786 8.35 37.81 -4.57
CA LEU A 786 7.50 37.92 -3.38
C LEU A 786 8.36 38.20 -2.14
N THR A 787 9.54 37.57 -2.04
CA THR A 787 10.54 37.85 -1.00
C THR A 787 11.05 39.29 -1.11
N GLU A 788 11.37 39.79 -2.29
CA GLU A 788 11.77 41.20 -2.47
C GLU A 788 10.66 42.19 -2.10
N VAL A 789 9.40 41.86 -2.38
CA VAL A 789 8.24 42.67 -1.98
C VAL A 789 8.10 42.68 -0.46
N LEU A 790 8.22 41.51 0.19
CA LEU A 790 8.16 41.40 1.64
C LEU A 790 9.33 42.11 2.33
N VAL A 791 10.54 42.04 1.77
CA VAL A 791 11.71 42.79 2.27
C VAL A 791 11.53 44.30 2.13
N ARG A 792 10.91 44.77 1.04
CA ARG A 792 10.53 46.18 0.86
C ARG A 792 9.40 46.61 1.82
N GLU A 793 8.40 45.78 2.05
CA GLU A 793 7.29 46.05 2.97
C GLU A 793 7.73 46.02 4.44
N ALA A 794 8.73 45.20 4.77
CA ALA A 794 9.36 45.17 6.09
C ALA A 794 10.34 46.33 6.34
N GLY A 795 10.64 47.16 5.33
CA GLY A 795 11.54 48.31 5.46
C GLY A 795 13.02 47.96 5.67
N ILE A 796 13.44 46.77 5.23
CA ILE A 796 14.79 46.21 5.48
C ILE A 796 15.77 46.50 4.32
N ALA A 797 15.34 47.21 3.28
CA ALA A 797 16.17 47.51 2.09
C ALA A 797 17.44 48.31 2.41
#